data_AF-A0A8D6SXG1-F1
#
_entry.id   AF-A0A8D6SXG1-F1
#
_cell.length_a   1.000
_cell.length_b   1.000
_cell.length_c   1.000
_cell.angle_alpha   90.00
_cell.angle_beta   90.00
_cell.angle_gamma   90.00
#
_symmetry.space_group_name_H-M   'P 1'
#
loop_
_entity.id
_entity.type
_entity.pdbx_description
1 polymer ?
#
loop_
_entity_poly.entity_id
_entity_poly.type
_entity_poly.pdbx_seq_one_letter_code
_entity_poly.pdbx_strand_id
1 'polypeptide(L)'
;MMLDLGEYQEESVNIIAIMGPHGVYHKDEPIKELEAALQRQGFQTIWPQNSADLLQFIEHNPRICGVIFDWDEYSVDLCSDINQLNEYLPLYAFINAHSTMDVSSQDLRMTLWFFEYALGLSEEIATRIGQYTREYLENITPPFTRALFNYVQEGKYTFCTPGHMGGSAYQKSPVGCLFYDFFGGNTLKADVSISVTELGSLLDHTGPHLEAEEYIARAFGAEQSYMVTNGTSTSNKIVGMYSAPAGSTLLIDRNCHKSLAHLLMMSDVVPLWLKPTRNALGILGGIPRREFTRDSIQQKVRDTGGAQWPVHAVITNSTYDGLLYNTTWLKETLDVPSIHFDSAWVPYTHFHPIYQGKSGMSGERIPGKVIFETQSTHKMLAALSQASLIHIKGNYDEETFNEAFMMHTSTSPSYPIVASIETAAAMLRGNSGKRLIQRSIERALDFRKEVQRLREESDGWFFDIWQPEAVDKAECWPVAPGEDWHGFKDADADHMYLDPVKVTILTPGMDEQGNMDEEGIPAALVAKFLDERGVVVEKTGPYNLLFLFSIGIDKTRAMGLLRGLTEFKRAYDLNLRVKNMLPDLYAEDPDFYRNMRIQDLAQGIHRLIRQHQLPQLMLSAFDVLPEMKMTPHHAWQRQIKGEVETIELENLVGRISANMILPYPPGVPLLMPER
;
A
#
# COMPACT_ATOMS: atom_id res chain seq x y z
N MET A 1 -38.83 8.20 -31.61
CA MET A 1 -37.53 8.63 -32.16
C MET A 1 -36.52 8.38 -31.05
N MET A 2 -35.94 7.16 -31.03
CA MET A 2 -34.84 6.81 -30.13
C MET A 2 -33.67 7.69 -30.56
N LEU A 3 -33.29 8.63 -29.70
CA LEU A 3 -32.07 9.39 -29.89
C LEU A 3 -30.91 8.48 -29.49
N ASP A 4 -30.06 8.26 -30.48
CA ASP A 4 -28.73 7.68 -30.38
C ASP A 4 -27.96 8.40 -29.26
N LEU A 5 -27.66 7.69 -28.17
CA LEU A 5 -26.90 8.19 -27.00
C LEU A 5 -25.43 7.71 -27.05
N GLY A 6 -24.91 7.44 -28.25
CA GLY A 6 -23.61 6.78 -28.49
C GLY A 6 -22.35 7.65 -28.42
N GLU A 7 -22.37 8.90 -27.94
CA GLU A 7 -21.20 9.81 -28.10
C GLU A 7 -20.34 10.05 -26.84
N TYR A 8 -20.51 9.30 -25.75
CA TYR A 8 -19.61 9.39 -24.57
C TYR A 8 -19.12 8.04 -24.03
N GLN A 9 -19.02 7.04 -24.90
CA GLN A 9 -18.33 5.78 -24.62
C GLN A 9 -17.02 5.71 -25.41
N GLU A 10 -15.98 6.35 -24.90
CA GLU A 10 -14.66 5.71 -24.99
C GLU A 10 -14.67 4.56 -23.97
N GLU A 11 -15.27 3.42 -24.34
CA GLU A 11 -15.16 2.19 -23.56
C GLU A 11 -13.69 1.77 -23.53
N SER A 12 -13.00 2.06 -22.42
CA SER A 12 -11.56 1.84 -22.29
C SER A 12 -11.12 0.36 -22.28
N VAL A 13 -12.06 -0.60 -22.35
CA VAL A 13 -11.84 -2.06 -22.34
C VAL A 13 -12.56 -2.68 -23.53
N ASN A 14 -11.95 -2.59 -24.71
CA ASN A 14 -12.56 -2.92 -25.99
C ASN A 14 -11.62 -3.68 -26.94
N ILE A 15 -10.57 -4.34 -26.44
CA ILE A 15 -9.60 -5.05 -27.28
C ILE A 15 -9.96 -6.54 -27.37
N ILE A 16 -10.14 -7.06 -28.58
CA ILE A 16 -10.33 -8.49 -28.86
C ILE A 16 -9.07 -9.05 -29.53
N ALA A 17 -8.50 -10.11 -28.97
CA ALA A 17 -7.39 -10.82 -29.58
C ALA A 17 -7.91 -11.94 -30.49
N ILE A 18 -7.38 -12.04 -31.71
CA ILE A 18 -7.78 -13.05 -32.71
C ILE A 18 -6.56 -13.91 -33.04
N MET A 19 -6.65 -15.21 -32.74
CA MET A 19 -5.62 -16.20 -33.05
C MET A 19 -5.83 -16.75 -34.46
N GLY A 20 -4.87 -16.52 -35.35
CA GLY A 20 -4.92 -16.90 -36.77
C GLY A 20 -3.94 -16.06 -37.61
N PRO A 21 -4.01 -16.09 -38.95
CA PRO A 21 -4.96 -16.83 -39.80
C PRO A 21 -4.65 -18.33 -39.89
N HIS A 22 -5.63 -19.13 -40.35
CA HIS A 22 -5.56 -20.59 -40.39
C HIS A 22 -5.14 -21.14 -41.77
N GLY A 23 -5.11 -20.28 -42.80
CA GLY A 23 -4.65 -20.64 -44.15
C GLY A 23 -5.69 -21.42 -44.97
N VAL A 24 -6.96 -21.44 -44.53
CA VAL A 24 -8.07 -22.09 -45.22
C VAL A 24 -9.27 -21.14 -45.32
N TYR A 25 -9.75 -20.92 -46.55
CA TYR A 25 -10.77 -19.90 -46.85
C TYR A 25 -12.06 -20.05 -46.03
N HIS A 26 -12.50 -21.28 -45.78
CA HIS A 26 -13.74 -21.55 -45.04
C HIS A 26 -13.65 -21.17 -43.55
N LYS A 27 -12.44 -21.00 -42.99
CA LYS A 27 -12.23 -20.43 -41.65
C LYS A 27 -11.87 -18.94 -41.71
N ASP A 28 -10.97 -18.58 -42.61
CA ASP A 28 -10.41 -17.22 -42.67
C ASP A 28 -11.44 -16.17 -43.11
N GLU A 29 -12.31 -16.47 -44.07
CA GLU A 29 -13.28 -15.50 -44.57
C GLU A 29 -14.36 -15.14 -43.54
N PRO A 30 -14.97 -16.10 -42.80
CA PRO A 30 -15.86 -15.77 -41.68
C PRO A 30 -15.21 -14.93 -40.58
N ILE A 31 -13.95 -15.20 -40.22
CA ILE A 31 -13.22 -14.42 -39.20
C ILE A 31 -12.98 -12.98 -39.68
N LYS A 32 -12.73 -12.80 -40.98
CA LYS A 32 -12.56 -11.47 -41.59
C LYS A 32 -13.86 -10.66 -41.60
N GLU A 33 -14.99 -11.30 -41.90
CA GLU A 33 -16.31 -10.67 -41.75
C GLU A 33 -16.60 -10.32 -40.27
N LEU A 34 -16.21 -11.18 -39.33
CA LEU A 34 -16.36 -10.95 -37.90
C LEU A 34 -15.51 -9.78 -37.40
N GLU A 35 -14.24 -9.68 -37.81
CA GLU A 35 -13.38 -8.54 -37.49
C GLU A 35 -14.04 -7.23 -37.94
N ALA A 36 -14.57 -7.17 -39.16
CA ALA A 36 -15.26 -6.00 -39.67
C ALA A 36 -16.57 -5.70 -38.91
N ALA A 37 -17.27 -6.71 -38.41
CA ALA A 37 -18.44 -6.53 -37.55
C ALA A 37 -18.06 -5.99 -36.16
N LEU A 38 -17.02 -6.54 -35.53
CA LEU A 38 -16.50 -6.08 -34.24
C LEU A 38 -16.01 -4.63 -34.29
N GLN A 39 -15.27 -4.26 -35.34
CA GLN A 39 -14.78 -2.88 -35.53
C GLN A 39 -15.93 -1.88 -35.72
N ARG A 40 -17.02 -2.28 -36.40
CA ARG A 40 -18.23 -1.44 -36.51
C ARG A 40 -18.95 -1.24 -35.17
N GLN A 41 -18.78 -2.17 -34.23
CA GLN A 41 -19.28 -2.05 -32.86
C GLN A 41 -18.29 -1.34 -31.90
N GLY A 42 -17.16 -0.83 -32.41
CA GLY A 42 -16.19 -0.05 -31.61
C GLY A 42 -15.09 -0.88 -30.93
N PHE A 43 -15.00 -2.19 -31.20
CA PHE A 43 -13.90 -3.01 -30.72
C PHE A 43 -12.62 -2.78 -31.54
N GLN A 44 -11.47 -2.82 -30.86
CA GLN A 44 -10.15 -2.91 -31.48
C GLN A 44 -9.75 -4.38 -31.58
N THR A 45 -9.22 -4.79 -32.73
CA THR A 45 -8.74 -6.16 -32.95
C THR A 45 -7.22 -6.20 -32.98
N ILE A 46 -6.64 -7.22 -32.34
CA ILE A 46 -5.21 -7.53 -32.39
C ILE A 46 -4.98 -8.97 -32.83
N TRP A 47 -3.84 -9.24 -33.44
CA TRP A 47 -3.49 -10.55 -34.03
C TRP A 47 -2.16 -11.05 -33.45
N PRO A 48 -2.17 -11.75 -32.30
CA PRO A 48 -0.96 -12.35 -31.73
C PRO A 48 -0.40 -13.44 -32.64
N GLN A 49 0.94 -13.56 -32.69
CA GLN A 49 1.60 -14.51 -33.59
C GLN A 49 1.47 -15.98 -33.16
N ASN A 50 1.35 -16.22 -31.86
CA ASN A 50 1.26 -17.54 -31.24
C ASN A 50 0.79 -17.41 -29.79
N SER A 51 0.60 -18.55 -29.10
CA SER A 51 0.14 -18.59 -27.72
C SER A 51 1.02 -17.79 -26.75
N ALA A 52 2.35 -17.83 -26.91
CA ALA A 52 3.25 -17.09 -26.02
C ALA A 52 3.09 -15.57 -26.20
N ASP A 53 2.91 -15.12 -27.44
CA ASP A 53 2.65 -13.71 -27.76
C ASP A 53 1.29 -13.26 -27.19
N LEU A 54 0.23 -14.07 -27.33
CA LEU A 54 -1.08 -13.79 -26.73
C LEU A 54 -0.99 -13.66 -25.20
N LEU A 55 -0.32 -14.59 -24.53
CA LEU A 55 -0.18 -14.56 -23.07
C LEU A 55 0.56 -13.30 -22.62
N GLN A 56 1.61 -12.87 -23.34
CA GLN A 56 2.27 -11.59 -23.08
C GLN A 56 1.33 -10.40 -23.30
N PHE A 57 0.53 -10.40 -24.36
CA PHE A 57 -0.45 -9.34 -24.59
C PHE A 57 -1.45 -9.23 -23.45
N ILE A 58 -2.06 -10.34 -23.01
CA ILE A 58 -2.99 -10.40 -21.86
C ILE A 58 -2.30 -9.92 -20.58
N GLU A 59 -1.04 -10.31 -20.39
CA GLU A 59 -0.25 -9.93 -19.22
C GLU A 59 0.04 -8.43 -19.12
N HIS A 60 0.26 -7.76 -20.26
CA HIS A 60 0.63 -6.34 -20.31
C HIS A 60 -0.54 -5.40 -20.61
N ASN A 61 -1.66 -5.91 -21.13
CA ASN A 61 -2.80 -5.11 -21.56
C ASN A 61 -4.09 -5.59 -20.89
N PRO A 62 -4.47 -5.01 -19.73
CA PRO A 62 -5.71 -5.37 -19.03
C PRO A 62 -6.99 -4.94 -19.77
N ARG A 63 -6.85 -4.28 -20.94
CA ARG A 63 -7.96 -3.86 -21.81
C ARG A 63 -8.40 -4.95 -22.79
N ILE A 64 -7.67 -6.06 -22.87
CA ILE A 64 -8.09 -7.22 -23.63
C ILE A 64 -9.28 -7.85 -22.92
N CYS A 65 -10.42 -7.87 -23.61
CA CYS A 65 -11.71 -8.29 -23.07
C CYS A 65 -12.29 -9.53 -23.74
N GLY A 66 -11.56 -10.13 -24.67
CA GLY A 66 -11.90 -11.43 -25.22
C GLY A 66 -10.84 -11.99 -26.15
N VAL A 67 -10.84 -13.32 -26.31
CA VAL A 67 -9.91 -14.04 -27.19
C VAL A 67 -10.72 -14.94 -28.13
N ILE A 68 -10.52 -14.77 -29.44
CA ILE A 68 -11.09 -15.61 -30.50
C ILE A 68 -10.00 -16.59 -30.96
N PHE A 69 -10.33 -17.87 -31.03
CA PHE A 69 -9.40 -18.92 -31.48
C PHE A 69 -10.14 -20.15 -32.03
N ASP A 70 -9.45 -20.98 -32.81
CA ASP A 70 -9.94 -22.30 -33.23
C ASP A 70 -9.74 -23.33 -32.11
N TRP A 71 -10.82 -24.03 -31.73
CA TRP A 71 -10.84 -24.97 -30.61
C TRP A 71 -9.93 -26.17 -30.78
N ASP A 72 -9.75 -26.67 -32.01
CA ASP A 72 -8.96 -27.88 -32.25
C ASP A 72 -7.48 -27.54 -32.48
N GLU A 73 -7.17 -26.33 -32.94
CA GLU A 73 -5.78 -25.85 -33.11
C GLU A 73 -5.15 -25.40 -31.78
N TYR A 74 -5.93 -24.77 -30.91
CA TYR A 74 -5.46 -24.32 -29.61
C TYR A 74 -6.07 -25.15 -28.49
N SER A 75 -5.23 -25.98 -27.88
CA SER A 75 -5.59 -26.95 -26.85
C SER A 75 -6.10 -26.32 -25.55
N VAL A 76 -6.69 -27.17 -24.69
CA VAL A 76 -7.07 -26.86 -23.30
C VAL A 76 -5.92 -26.19 -22.51
N ASP A 77 -4.67 -26.48 -22.85
CA ASP A 77 -3.49 -25.86 -22.24
C ASP A 77 -3.50 -24.31 -22.36
N LEU A 78 -3.87 -23.75 -23.53
CA LEU A 78 -3.97 -22.29 -23.69
C LEU A 78 -5.05 -21.71 -22.77
N CYS A 79 -6.20 -22.38 -22.68
CA CYS A 79 -7.29 -21.97 -21.82
C CYS A 79 -6.88 -22.02 -20.34
N SER A 80 -6.10 -23.03 -19.93
CA SER A 80 -5.53 -23.15 -18.60
C SER A 80 -4.57 -22.00 -18.28
N ASP A 81 -3.66 -21.68 -19.21
CA ASP A 81 -2.71 -20.58 -19.05
C ASP A 81 -3.44 -19.23 -18.97
N ILE A 82 -4.45 -18.99 -19.81
CA ILE A 82 -5.28 -17.77 -19.74
C ILE A 82 -6.01 -17.71 -18.39
N ASN A 83 -6.60 -18.82 -17.93
CA ASN A 83 -7.31 -18.88 -16.65
C ASN A 83 -6.38 -18.57 -15.45
N GLN A 84 -5.11 -18.97 -15.51
CA GLN A 84 -4.12 -18.58 -14.51
C GLN A 84 -3.86 -17.06 -14.51
N LEU A 85 -3.97 -16.40 -15.66
CA LEU A 85 -3.81 -14.94 -15.77
C LEU A 85 -5.09 -14.17 -15.40
N ASN A 86 -6.25 -14.65 -15.85
CA ASN A 86 -7.55 -14.02 -15.69
C ASN A 86 -8.68 -15.06 -15.80
N GLU A 87 -9.24 -15.43 -14.65
CA GLU A 87 -10.29 -16.46 -14.49
C GLU A 87 -11.63 -16.07 -15.13
N TYR A 88 -11.79 -14.81 -15.52
CA TYR A 88 -13.04 -14.27 -16.04
C TYR A 88 -12.98 -13.90 -17.52
N LEU A 89 -11.79 -13.92 -18.15
CA LEU A 89 -11.59 -13.45 -19.52
C LEU A 89 -12.42 -14.30 -20.51
N PRO A 90 -13.37 -13.70 -21.25
CA PRO A 90 -14.17 -14.43 -22.24
C PRO A 90 -13.33 -15.10 -23.32
N LEU A 91 -13.60 -16.38 -23.54
CA LEU A 91 -12.98 -17.20 -24.57
C LEU A 91 -14.03 -17.57 -25.63
N TYR A 92 -13.75 -17.24 -26.89
CA TYR A 92 -14.63 -17.44 -28.03
C TYR A 92 -14.02 -18.50 -28.96
N ALA A 93 -14.39 -19.76 -28.72
CA ALA A 93 -13.85 -20.91 -29.41
C ALA A 93 -14.67 -21.24 -30.66
N PHE A 94 -14.02 -21.29 -31.82
CA PHE A 94 -14.63 -21.74 -33.05
C PHE A 94 -14.44 -23.25 -33.22
N ILE A 95 -15.53 -23.97 -33.45
CA ILE A 95 -15.54 -25.45 -33.50
C ILE A 95 -15.59 -25.99 -34.93
N ASN A 96 -15.04 -27.19 -35.11
CA ASN A 96 -15.12 -27.98 -36.32
C ASN A 96 -16.08 -29.18 -36.13
N ALA A 97 -16.45 -29.86 -37.21
CA ALA A 97 -17.43 -30.96 -37.20
C ALA A 97 -17.09 -32.15 -36.28
N HIS A 98 -15.82 -32.28 -35.87
CA HIS A 98 -15.33 -33.36 -35.01
C HIS A 98 -14.74 -32.84 -33.69
N SER A 99 -14.97 -31.57 -33.34
CA SER A 99 -14.52 -31.03 -32.07
C SER A 99 -15.12 -31.78 -30.89
N THR A 100 -14.28 -32.14 -29.94
CA THR A 100 -14.68 -32.83 -28.71
C THR A 100 -14.28 -32.00 -27.49
N MET A 101 -15.03 -32.13 -26.40
CA MET A 101 -14.60 -31.62 -25.09
C MET A 101 -13.75 -32.67 -24.38
N ASP A 102 -12.55 -32.28 -23.95
CA ASP A 102 -11.70 -33.09 -23.09
C ASP A 102 -12.20 -33.04 -21.63
N VAL A 103 -12.00 -34.12 -20.87
CA VAL A 103 -12.40 -34.23 -19.45
C VAL A 103 -11.65 -33.19 -18.60
N SER A 104 -10.44 -32.82 -19.01
CA SER A 104 -9.60 -31.79 -18.37
C SER A 104 -10.26 -30.40 -18.30
N SER A 105 -11.28 -30.11 -19.12
CA SER A 105 -11.98 -28.82 -19.09
C SER A 105 -13.01 -28.69 -17.97
N GLN A 106 -13.37 -29.78 -17.27
CA GLN A 106 -14.41 -29.77 -16.23
C GLN A 106 -13.97 -29.09 -14.93
N ASP A 107 -12.66 -29.08 -14.64
CA ASP A 107 -12.08 -28.51 -13.42
C ASP A 107 -11.70 -27.03 -13.56
N LEU A 108 -11.67 -26.50 -14.78
CA LEU A 108 -11.29 -25.11 -15.06
C LEU A 108 -12.53 -24.20 -15.02
N ARG A 109 -12.48 -23.16 -14.18
CA ARG A 109 -13.50 -22.10 -14.17
C ARG A 109 -13.32 -21.18 -15.38
N MET A 110 -13.83 -21.60 -16.54
CA MET A 110 -13.66 -20.86 -17.80
C MET A 110 -14.97 -20.23 -18.27
N THR A 111 -14.89 -19.00 -18.79
CA THR A 111 -15.97 -18.33 -19.54
C THR A 111 -15.83 -18.65 -21.03
N LEU A 112 -16.17 -19.88 -21.42
CA LEU A 112 -16.00 -20.40 -22.78
C LEU A 112 -17.32 -20.39 -23.56
N TRP A 113 -17.30 -19.82 -24.76
CA TRP A 113 -18.43 -19.77 -25.70
C TRP A 113 -18.04 -20.36 -27.05
N PHE A 114 -18.94 -21.12 -27.65
CA PHE A 114 -18.69 -21.81 -28.92
C PHE A 114 -19.40 -21.13 -30.10
N PHE A 115 -18.69 -21.02 -31.23
CA PHE A 115 -19.19 -20.49 -32.49
C PHE A 115 -18.80 -21.39 -33.67
N GLU A 116 -19.53 -21.26 -34.78
CA GLU A 116 -19.26 -21.98 -36.02
C GLU A 116 -18.68 -21.05 -37.09
N TYR A 117 -17.82 -21.60 -37.95
CA TYR A 117 -17.35 -20.90 -39.15
C TYR A 117 -18.45 -20.89 -40.23
N ALA A 118 -19.14 -19.76 -40.37
CA ALA A 118 -20.13 -19.57 -41.43
C ALA A 118 -20.22 -18.11 -41.89
N LEU A 119 -20.32 -17.92 -43.21
CA LEU A 119 -20.54 -16.60 -43.80
C LEU A 119 -21.93 -16.06 -43.43
N GLY A 120 -22.01 -14.76 -43.14
CA GLY A 120 -23.27 -14.09 -42.80
C GLY A 120 -23.74 -14.26 -41.36
N LEU A 121 -23.05 -15.02 -40.50
CA LEU A 121 -23.33 -15.09 -39.05
C LEU A 121 -22.57 -14.03 -38.23
N SER A 122 -21.62 -13.34 -38.85
CA SER A 122 -20.67 -12.42 -38.20
C SER A 122 -21.33 -11.30 -37.38
N GLU A 123 -22.48 -10.76 -37.83
CA GLU A 123 -23.23 -9.74 -37.09
C GLU A 123 -23.85 -10.29 -35.80
N GLU A 124 -24.38 -11.52 -35.85
CA GLU A 124 -24.95 -12.18 -34.66
C GLU A 124 -23.85 -12.53 -33.66
N ILE A 125 -22.73 -13.08 -34.15
CA ILE A 125 -21.57 -13.43 -33.31
C ILE A 125 -21.00 -12.17 -32.65
N ALA A 126 -20.79 -11.08 -33.40
CA ALA A 126 -20.31 -9.82 -32.84
C ALA A 126 -21.27 -9.26 -31.76
N THR A 127 -22.58 -9.33 -32.01
CA THR A 127 -23.59 -8.91 -31.00
C THR A 127 -23.51 -9.73 -29.72
N ARG A 128 -23.30 -11.05 -29.82
CA ARG A 128 -23.10 -11.94 -28.67
C ARG A 128 -21.80 -11.64 -27.94
N ILE A 129 -20.69 -11.43 -28.66
CA ILE A 129 -19.40 -11.00 -28.07
C ILE A 129 -19.59 -9.71 -27.28
N GLY A 130 -20.32 -8.73 -27.81
CA GLY A 130 -20.64 -7.49 -27.11
C GLY A 130 -21.46 -7.73 -25.83
N GLN A 131 -22.43 -8.65 -25.85
CA GLN A 131 -23.18 -9.04 -24.65
C GLN A 131 -22.28 -9.69 -23.60
N TYR A 132 -21.47 -10.67 -23.98
CA TYR A 132 -20.55 -11.37 -23.07
C TYR A 132 -19.46 -10.44 -22.52
N THR A 133 -19.04 -9.45 -23.30
CA THR A 133 -18.12 -8.40 -22.82
C THR A 133 -18.77 -7.57 -21.72
N ARG A 134 -20.04 -7.17 -21.89
CA ARG A 134 -20.77 -6.47 -20.82
C ARG A 134 -20.94 -7.34 -19.57
N GLU A 135 -21.29 -8.61 -19.73
CA GLU A 135 -21.37 -9.56 -18.60
C GLU A 135 -20.01 -9.70 -17.89
N TYR A 136 -18.90 -9.75 -18.64
CA TYR A 136 -17.55 -9.75 -18.08
C TYR A 136 -17.29 -8.49 -17.24
N LEU A 137 -17.56 -7.31 -17.80
CA LEU A 137 -17.38 -6.03 -17.10
C LEU A 137 -18.25 -5.94 -15.85
N GLU A 138 -19.50 -6.38 -15.91
CA GLU A 138 -20.40 -6.43 -14.76
C GLU A 138 -19.87 -7.38 -13.67
N ASN A 139 -19.31 -8.54 -14.04
CA ASN A 139 -18.80 -9.54 -13.11
C ASN A 139 -17.53 -9.10 -12.37
N ILE A 140 -16.63 -8.38 -13.04
CA ILE A 140 -15.38 -7.90 -12.42
C ILE A 140 -15.58 -6.60 -11.62
N THR A 141 -16.59 -5.80 -11.97
CA THR A 141 -16.87 -4.53 -11.28
C THR A 141 -17.56 -4.82 -9.93
N PRO A 142 -16.99 -4.37 -8.80
CA PRO A 142 -17.54 -4.67 -7.49
C PRO A 142 -18.86 -3.88 -7.24
N PRO A 143 -19.71 -4.34 -6.29
CA PRO A 143 -21.12 -3.94 -6.21
C PRO A 143 -21.37 -2.44 -6.05
N PHE A 144 -20.69 -1.76 -5.11
CA PHE A 144 -20.91 -0.32 -4.89
C PHE A 144 -20.43 0.51 -6.08
N THR A 145 -19.24 0.21 -6.60
CA THR A 145 -18.65 0.91 -7.74
C THR A 145 -19.50 0.74 -8.99
N ARG A 146 -20.04 -0.46 -9.22
CA ARG A 146 -20.99 -0.72 -10.32
C ARG A 146 -22.25 0.10 -10.18
N ALA A 147 -22.84 0.14 -8.99
CA ALA A 147 -24.03 0.94 -8.72
C ALA A 147 -23.77 2.45 -8.94
N LEU A 148 -22.59 2.94 -8.52
CA LEU A 148 -22.17 4.33 -8.72
C LEU A 148 -21.99 4.66 -10.21
N PHE A 149 -21.34 3.78 -10.97
CA PHE A 149 -21.15 3.98 -12.41
C PHE A 149 -22.49 4.01 -13.16
N ASN A 150 -23.40 3.08 -12.83
CA ASN A 150 -24.74 3.05 -13.41
C ASN A 150 -25.50 4.35 -13.11
N TYR A 151 -25.46 4.84 -11.86
CA TYR A 151 -26.07 6.11 -11.48
C TYR A 151 -25.52 7.29 -12.32
N VAL A 152 -24.20 7.38 -12.46
CA VAL A 152 -23.53 8.45 -13.23
C VAL A 152 -23.94 8.41 -14.70
N GLN A 153 -24.10 7.21 -15.28
CA GLN A 153 -24.50 7.02 -16.68
C GLN A 153 -25.99 7.31 -16.91
N GLU A 154 -26.88 6.97 -15.97
CA GLU A 154 -28.32 7.22 -16.08
C GLU A 154 -28.68 8.71 -16.16
N GLY A 155 -27.80 9.61 -15.71
CA GLY A 155 -27.93 11.06 -15.93
C GLY A 155 -29.18 11.68 -15.31
N LYS A 156 -29.59 11.21 -14.13
CA LYS A 156 -30.79 11.69 -13.42
C LYS A 156 -30.67 13.17 -13.01
N TYR A 157 -31.73 13.95 -13.24
CA TYR A 157 -31.83 15.32 -12.70
C TYR A 157 -31.93 15.28 -11.17
N THR A 158 -31.09 16.07 -10.49
CA THR A 158 -31.05 16.14 -9.03
C THR A 158 -31.33 17.55 -8.50
N PHE A 159 -32.09 17.61 -7.40
CA PHE A 159 -32.31 18.81 -6.58
C PHE A 159 -31.74 18.62 -5.17
N CYS A 160 -30.72 17.78 -5.03
CA CYS A 160 -30.11 17.41 -3.76
C CYS A 160 -28.66 17.92 -3.65
N THR A 161 -28.06 17.71 -2.48
CA THR A 161 -26.62 17.91 -2.26
C THR A 161 -25.80 16.83 -2.98
N PRO A 162 -24.57 17.14 -3.44
CA PRO A 162 -23.87 18.43 -3.30
C PRO A 162 -24.34 19.55 -4.23
N GLY A 163 -24.20 20.81 -3.80
CA GLY A 163 -24.73 21.99 -4.51
C GLY A 163 -24.11 22.27 -5.89
N HIS A 164 -23.01 21.60 -6.25
CA HIS A 164 -22.46 21.70 -7.62
C HIS A 164 -23.23 20.85 -8.63
N MET A 165 -24.08 19.92 -8.20
CA MET A 165 -25.01 19.12 -9.03
C MET A 165 -24.31 18.50 -10.24
N GLY A 166 -23.40 17.54 -10.00
CA GLY A 166 -22.63 16.90 -11.05
C GLY A 166 -21.62 17.81 -11.78
N GLY A 167 -21.36 18.98 -11.21
CA GLY A 167 -20.42 19.98 -11.74
C GLY A 167 -21.08 21.12 -12.52
N SER A 168 -22.40 21.11 -12.65
CA SER A 168 -23.20 22.16 -13.30
C SER A 168 -22.94 23.57 -12.74
N ALA A 169 -22.67 23.70 -11.45
CA ALA A 169 -22.36 25.01 -10.85
C ALA A 169 -20.97 25.54 -11.28
N TYR A 170 -19.98 24.66 -11.45
CA TYR A 170 -18.62 25.05 -11.86
C TYR A 170 -18.64 25.68 -13.26
N GLN A 171 -19.46 25.16 -14.17
CA GLN A 171 -19.61 25.69 -15.53
C GLN A 171 -20.20 27.11 -15.60
N LYS A 172 -20.71 27.65 -14.48
CA LYS A 172 -21.25 29.02 -14.39
C LYS A 172 -20.18 30.06 -14.01
N SER A 173 -18.92 29.64 -13.80
CA SER A 173 -17.80 30.50 -13.40
C SER A 173 -16.59 30.24 -14.30
N PRO A 174 -15.89 31.26 -14.83
CA PRO A 174 -14.70 31.05 -15.67
C PRO A 174 -13.61 30.20 -14.99
N VAL A 175 -13.33 30.44 -13.71
CA VAL A 175 -12.37 29.61 -12.94
C VAL A 175 -12.95 28.22 -12.63
N GLY A 176 -14.27 28.12 -12.52
CA GLY A 176 -14.96 26.85 -12.35
C GLY A 176 -14.91 25.97 -13.60
N CYS A 177 -14.97 26.54 -14.81
CA CYS A 177 -14.76 25.78 -16.04
C CYS A 177 -13.37 25.16 -16.10
N LEU A 178 -12.32 25.92 -15.73
CA LEU A 178 -10.95 25.37 -15.64
C LEU A 178 -10.88 24.18 -14.66
N PHE A 179 -11.57 24.29 -13.52
CA PHE A 179 -11.65 23.21 -12.54
C PHE A 179 -12.42 21.99 -13.08
N TYR A 180 -13.55 22.22 -13.75
CA TYR A 180 -14.37 21.18 -14.37
C TYR A 180 -13.57 20.43 -15.45
N ASP A 181 -12.88 21.16 -16.32
CA ASP A 181 -12.09 20.60 -17.42
C ASP A 181 -10.87 19.83 -16.90
N PHE A 182 -10.27 20.27 -15.80
CA PHE A 182 -9.15 19.57 -15.16
C PHE A 182 -9.55 18.23 -14.53
N PHE A 183 -10.65 18.19 -13.76
CA PHE A 183 -11.10 16.97 -13.07
C PHE A 183 -11.98 16.06 -13.93
N GLY A 184 -12.62 16.61 -14.95
CA GLY A 184 -13.56 15.90 -15.82
C GLY A 184 -14.95 15.67 -15.21
N GLY A 185 -15.92 15.43 -16.08
CA GLY A 185 -17.33 15.28 -15.70
C GLY A 185 -17.62 14.09 -14.80
N ASN A 186 -16.97 12.94 -15.01
CA ASN A 186 -17.24 11.72 -14.23
C ASN A 186 -16.89 11.88 -12.76
N THR A 187 -15.75 12.53 -12.46
CA THR A 187 -15.33 12.84 -11.07
C THR A 187 -16.41 13.63 -10.35
N LEU A 188 -16.94 14.67 -10.99
CA LEU A 188 -17.92 15.58 -10.39
C LEU A 188 -19.34 15.00 -10.35
N LYS A 189 -19.69 14.09 -11.28
CA LYS A 189 -20.97 13.36 -11.28
C LYS A 189 -21.00 12.23 -10.25
N ALA A 190 -19.83 11.65 -9.93
CA ALA A 190 -19.69 10.63 -8.90
C ALA A 190 -19.67 11.21 -7.47
N ASP A 191 -19.49 12.52 -7.32
CA ASP A 191 -19.59 13.22 -6.02
C ASP A 191 -21.06 13.46 -5.66
N VAL A 192 -21.64 12.46 -4.99
CA VAL A 192 -23.07 12.38 -4.63
C VAL A 192 -23.23 12.21 -3.12
N SER A 193 -24.49 12.22 -2.66
CA SER A 193 -24.84 12.05 -1.25
C SER A 193 -25.82 10.89 -1.06
N ILE A 194 -26.13 10.58 0.20
CA ILE A 194 -27.18 9.64 0.63
C ILE A 194 -28.57 9.94 0.03
N SER A 195 -28.77 11.12 -0.59
CA SER A 195 -29.99 11.46 -1.32
C SER A 195 -30.23 10.52 -2.51
N VAL A 196 -29.18 9.84 -2.99
CA VAL A 196 -29.25 8.78 -4.00
C VAL A 196 -29.54 7.46 -3.27
N THR A 197 -30.82 7.20 -3.02
CA THR A 197 -31.28 6.10 -2.16
C THR A 197 -30.87 4.71 -2.66
N GLU A 198 -30.69 4.55 -3.97
CA GLU A 198 -30.26 3.29 -4.59
C GLU A 198 -28.83 2.87 -4.23
N LEU A 199 -27.99 3.80 -3.73
CA LEU A 199 -26.62 3.51 -3.27
C LEU A 199 -26.56 3.11 -1.79
N GLY A 200 -27.67 3.18 -1.05
CA GLY A 200 -27.67 2.97 0.39
C GLY A 200 -26.86 4.03 1.14
N SER A 201 -26.32 3.66 2.30
CA SER A 201 -25.63 4.59 3.21
C SER A 201 -24.39 3.93 3.82
N LEU A 202 -23.26 4.64 3.79
CA LEU A 202 -22.00 4.20 4.42
C LEU A 202 -22.13 4.12 5.95
N LEU A 203 -22.82 5.09 6.58
CA LEU A 203 -22.91 5.16 8.05
C LEU A 203 -23.92 4.15 8.61
N ASP A 204 -24.92 3.77 7.81
CA ASP A 204 -25.92 2.78 8.21
C ASP A 204 -25.53 1.35 7.81
N HIS A 205 -24.45 1.18 7.05
CA HIS A 205 -24.03 -0.12 6.49
C HIS A 205 -25.16 -0.82 5.73
N THR A 206 -25.75 -0.13 4.73
CA THR A 206 -26.92 -0.63 3.99
C THR A 206 -26.74 -0.61 2.48
N GLY A 207 -27.46 -1.50 1.79
CA GLY A 207 -27.48 -1.58 0.33
C GLY A 207 -26.09 -1.90 -0.24
N PRO A 208 -25.69 -1.30 -1.38
CA PRO A 208 -24.39 -1.54 -1.99
C PRO A 208 -23.18 -1.29 -1.08
N HIS A 209 -23.29 -0.43 -0.07
CA HIS A 209 -22.21 -0.23 0.91
C HIS A 209 -21.95 -1.48 1.76
N LEU A 210 -23.01 -2.14 2.24
CA LEU A 210 -22.89 -3.41 2.99
C LEU A 210 -22.28 -4.51 2.11
N GLU A 211 -22.77 -4.62 0.87
CA GLU A 211 -22.23 -5.58 -0.09
C GLU A 211 -20.73 -5.36 -0.35
N ALA A 212 -20.30 -4.08 -0.41
CA ALA A 212 -18.90 -3.70 -0.55
C ALA A 212 -18.07 -4.09 0.68
N GLU A 213 -18.56 -3.81 1.89
CA GLU A 213 -17.89 -4.18 3.15
C GLU A 213 -17.71 -5.68 3.29
N GLU A 214 -18.74 -6.46 2.97
CA GLU A 214 -18.66 -7.92 2.92
C GLU A 214 -17.70 -8.42 1.82
N TYR A 215 -17.72 -7.79 0.65
CA TYR A 215 -16.82 -8.10 -0.45
C TYR A 215 -15.37 -7.92 -0.03
N ILE A 216 -15.06 -6.79 0.62
CA ILE A 216 -13.74 -6.46 1.15
C ILE A 216 -13.36 -7.45 2.26
N ALA A 217 -14.25 -7.74 3.20
CA ALA A 217 -13.96 -8.68 4.29
C ALA A 217 -13.55 -10.06 3.75
N ARG A 218 -14.30 -10.58 2.75
CA ARG A 218 -13.96 -11.83 2.06
C ARG A 218 -12.62 -11.76 1.33
N ALA A 219 -12.33 -10.66 0.65
CA ALA A 219 -11.09 -10.49 -0.10
C ALA A 219 -9.84 -10.40 0.80
N PHE A 220 -9.97 -9.84 2.00
CA PHE A 220 -8.85 -9.62 2.94
C PHE A 220 -8.77 -10.66 4.07
N GLY A 221 -9.66 -11.67 4.06
CA GLY A 221 -9.68 -12.73 5.08
C GLY A 221 -10.07 -12.22 6.48
N ALA A 222 -10.85 -11.14 6.54
CA ALA A 222 -11.42 -10.59 7.76
C ALA A 222 -12.83 -11.16 7.99
N GLU A 223 -13.32 -11.11 9.23
CA GLU A 223 -14.71 -11.49 9.53
C GLU A 223 -15.66 -10.32 9.25
N GLN A 224 -15.21 -9.09 9.51
CA GLN A 224 -15.91 -7.84 9.21
C GLN A 224 -14.90 -6.80 8.71
N SER A 225 -15.37 -5.83 7.90
CA SER A 225 -14.53 -4.74 7.39
C SER A 225 -15.31 -3.45 7.27
N TYR A 226 -14.69 -2.33 7.68
CA TYR A 226 -15.27 -0.99 7.59
C TYR A 226 -14.46 -0.13 6.63
N MET A 227 -15.16 0.60 5.75
CA MET A 227 -14.54 1.57 4.85
C MET A 227 -14.40 2.94 5.50
N VAL A 228 -13.17 3.44 5.64
CA VAL A 228 -12.88 4.74 6.27
C VAL A 228 -12.37 5.73 5.24
N THR A 229 -12.99 6.91 5.17
CA THR A 229 -12.71 7.96 4.17
C THR A 229 -11.83 9.10 4.67
N ASN A 230 -11.22 8.95 5.85
CA ASN A 230 -10.29 9.94 6.43
C ASN A 230 -8.96 9.33 6.90
N GLY A 231 -8.51 8.30 6.19
CA GLY A 231 -7.22 7.64 6.34
C GLY A 231 -7.10 6.77 7.60
N THR A 232 -6.02 5.99 7.69
CA THR A 232 -5.74 5.14 8.85
C THR A 232 -5.49 5.94 10.12
N SER A 233 -5.15 7.23 9.98
CA SER A 233 -5.15 8.17 11.10
C SER A 233 -6.48 8.20 11.85
N THR A 234 -7.60 8.03 11.14
CA THR A 234 -8.95 7.99 11.68
C THR A 234 -9.35 6.58 12.08
N SER A 235 -9.01 5.57 11.27
CA SER A 235 -9.22 4.16 11.63
C SER A 235 -8.61 3.79 12.99
N ASN A 236 -7.38 4.25 13.27
CA ASN A 236 -6.71 4.06 14.55
C ASN A 236 -7.48 4.69 15.73
N LYS A 237 -8.16 5.82 15.51
CA LYS A 237 -8.96 6.48 16.55
C LYS A 237 -10.27 5.73 16.80
N ILE A 238 -10.95 5.29 15.74
CA ILE A 238 -12.19 4.51 15.82
C ILE A 238 -11.93 3.24 16.66
N VAL A 239 -10.93 2.45 16.27
CA VAL A 239 -10.55 1.21 17.00
C VAL A 239 -10.14 1.51 18.44
N GLY A 240 -9.33 2.55 18.64
CA GLY A 240 -8.82 2.94 19.96
C GLY A 240 -9.91 3.44 20.91
N MET A 241 -10.81 4.32 20.45
CA MET A 241 -11.92 4.84 21.26
C MET A 241 -12.94 3.75 21.61
N TYR A 242 -13.18 2.80 20.69
CA TYR A 242 -13.97 1.61 20.98
C TYR A 242 -13.31 0.72 22.05
N SER A 243 -12.00 0.48 21.91
CA SER A 243 -11.30 -0.54 22.70
C SER A 243 -10.76 -0.05 24.05
N ALA A 244 -10.64 1.25 24.27
CA ALA A 244 -9.99 1.82 25.45
C ALA A 244 -10.88 2.87 26.14
N PRO A 245 -11.77 2.44 27.06
CA PRO A 245 -12.60 3.34 27.85
C PRO A 245 -11.77 4.27 28.75
N ALA A 246 -12.36 5.39 29.18
CA ALA A 246 -11.71 6.31 30.12
C ALA A 246 -11.28 5.61 31.42
N GLY A 247 -10.09 5.94 31.91
CA GLY A 247 -9.44 5.33 33.08
C GLY A 247 -8.80 3.96 32.83
N SER A 248 -8.94 3.40 31.62
CA SER A 248 -8.30 2.12 31.26
C SER A 248 -6.80 2.27 30.97
N THR A 249 -6.12 1.14 30.87
CA THR A 249 -4.69 1.07 30.51
C THR A 249 -4.53 0.46 29.13
N LEU A 250 -3.69 1.10 28.30
CA LEU A 250 -3.45 0.72 26.91
C LEU A 250 -1.96 0.40 26.74
N LEU A 251 -1.65 -0.79 26.25
CA LEU A 251 -0.29 -1.23 25.94
C LEU A 251 0.07 -0.80 24.52
N ILE A 252 1.02 0.12 24.33
CA ILE A 252 1.24 0.78 23.05
C ILE A 252 2.70 0.75 22.62
N ASP A 253 2.94 0.44 21.36
CA ASP A 253 4.24 0.56 20.71
C ASP A 253 4.78 2.00 20.82
N ARG A 254 6.02 2.17 21.28
CA ARG A 254 6.68 3.49 21.26
C ARG A 254 7.00 3.94 19.83
N ASN A 255 7.10 3.00 18.89
CA ASN A 255 7.15 3.28 17.45
C ASN A 255 5.75 3.50 16.86
N CYS A 256 4.95 4.37 17.48
CA CYS A 256 3.59 4.62 17.03
C CYS A 256 3.52 5.80 16.04
N HIS A 257 2.57 5.70 15.10
CA HIS A 257 2.21 6.82 14.24
C HIS A 257 1.59 7.96 15.06
N LYS A 258 1.79 9.22 14.63
CA LYS A 258 1.26 10.44 15.28
C LYS A 258 -0.24 10.39 15.60
N SER A 259 -1.02 9.62 14.83
CA SER A 259 -2.46 9.44 15.09
C SER A 259 -2.76 8.74 16.42
N LEU A 260 -1.88 7.84 16.87
CA LEU A 260 -2.01 7.14 18.15
C LEU A 260 -1.57 8.05 19.30
N ALA A 261 -0.58 8.93 19.10
CA ALA A 261 -0.31 10.01 20.04
C ALA A 261 -1.54 10.93 20.19
N HIS A 262 -2.21 11.28 19.09
CA HIS A 262 -3.47 12.03 19.14
C HIS A 262 -4.59 11.26 19.84
N LEU A 263 -4.69 9.93 19.67
CA LEU A 263 -5.63 9.10 20.42
C LEU A 263 -5.39 9.25 21.93
N LEU A 264 -4.14 9.15 22.39
CA LEU A 264 -3.80 9.32 23.81
C LEU A 264 -4.09 10.74 24.33
N MET A 265 -4.06 11.76 23.48
CA MET A 265 -4.43 13.13 23.86
C MET A 265 -5.95 13.30 23.97
N MET A 266 -6.72 12.61 23.13
CA MET A 266 -8.19 12.70 23.11
C MET A 266 -8.85 11.81 24.17
N SER A 267 -8.28 10.64 24.44
CA SER A 267 -8.84 9.65 25.37
C SER A 267 -8.12 9.68 26.71
N ASP A 268 -8.88 9.73 27.80
CA ASP A 268 -8.33 9.67 29.17
C ASP A 268 -7.89 8.25 29.52
N VAL A 269 -6.73 7.84 29.04
CA VAL A 269 -6.15 6.49 29.23
C VAL A 269 -4.72 6.57 29.74
N VAL A 270 -4.27 5.50 30.40
CA VAL A 270 -2.89 5.36 30.88
C VAL A 270 -2.07 4.53 29.87
N PRO A 271 -1.10 5.12 29.15
CA PRO A 271 -0.28 4.36 28.21
C PRO A 271 0.83 3.59 28.94
N LEU A 272 0.98 2.30 28.60
CA LEU A 272 2.17 1.51 28.92
C LEU A 272 2.97 1.27 27.64
N TRP A 273 4.19 1.79 27.60
CA TRP A 273 5.02 1.74 26.39
C TRP A 273 5.71 0.38 26.21
N LEU A 274 5.54 -0.22 25.04
CA LEU A 274 6.38 -1.31 24.52
C LEU A 274 7.62 -0.68 23.88
N LYS A 275 8.81 -1.12 24.32
CA LYS A 275 10.07 -0.56 23.83
C LYS A 275 10.59 -1.35 22.62
N PRO A 276 10.63 -0.76 21.41
CA PRO A 276 11.26 -1.39 20.25
C PRO A 276 12.79 -1.41 20.39
N THR A 277 13.44 -2.26 19.61
CA THR A 277 14.90 -2.27 19.42
C THR A 277 15.32 -1.31 18.30
N ARG A 278 16.63 -1.08 18.17
CA ARG A 278 17.22 -0.22 17.14
C ARG A 278 18.65 -0.70 16.83
N ASN A 279 19.07 -0.58 15.57
CA ASN A 279 20.47 -0.79 15.18
C ASN A 279 21.22 0.56 15.04
N ALA A 280 22.53 0.52 14.79
CA ALA A 280 23.33 1.74 14.73
C ALA A 280 22.96 2.69 13.58
N LEU A 281 22.40 2.15 12.48
CA LEU A 281 21.85 2.91 11.36
C LEU A 281 20.62 3.74 11.73
N GLY A 282 20.07 3.54 12.93
CA GLY A 282 18.83 4.19 13.36
C GLY A 282 17.57 3.52 12.83
N ILE A 283 17.68 2.36 12.18
CA ILE A 283 16.54 1.54 11.77
C ILE A 283 15.91 0.94 13.02
N LEU A 284 14.58 1.03 13.12
CA LEU A 284 13.87 0.42 14.24
C LEU A 284 13.67 -1.06 13.99
N GLY A 285 14.07 -1.85 14.97
CA GLY A 285 13.77 -3.26 15.07
C GLY A 285 12.38 -3.51 15.63
N GLY A 286 12.10 -4.79 15.90
CA GLY A 286 10.89 -5.18 16.61
C GLY A 286 10.95 -4.90 18.12
N ILE A 287 9.79 -4.93 18.75
CA ILE A 287 9.63 -5.07 20.20
C ILE A 287 10.09 -6.49 20.59
N PRO A 288 11.06 -6.65 21.50
CA PRO A 288 11.53 -7.97 21.94
C PRO A 288 10.43 -8.82 22.54
N ARG A 289 10.52 -10.15 22.39
CA ARG A 289 9.57 -11.12 22.97
C ARG A 289 9.37 -10.93 24.47
N ARG A 290 10.44 -10.59 25.19
CA ARG A 290 10.38 -10.31 26.64
C ARG A 290 9.37 -9.23 27.03
N GLU A 291 9.15 -8.22 26.18
CA GLU A 291 8.22 -7.11 26.47
C GLU A 291 6.76 -7.57 26.50
N PHE A 292 6.40 -8.64 25.78
CA PHE A 292 5.05 -9.21 25.69
C PHE A 292 4.74 -10.24 26.78
N THR A 293 5.72 -10.59 27.63
CA THR A 293 5.52 -11.55 28.70
C THR A 293 4.65 -10.98 29.81
N ARG A 294 3.88 -11.84 30.48
CA ARG A 294 3.02 -11.46 31.61
C ARG A 294 3.81 -10.74 32.71
N ASP A 295 5.00 -11.24 33.03
CA ASP A 295 5.85 -10.67 34.09
C ASP A 295 6.33 -9.26 33.75
N SER A 296 6.78 -9.03 32.51
CA SER A 296 7.17 -7.70 32.02
C SER A 296 6.02 -6.70 32.11
N ILE A 297 4.84 -7.08 31.64
CA ILE A 297 3.65 -6.21 31.68
C ILE A 297 3.23 -5.95 33.13
N GLN A 298 3.21 -6.98 33.98
CA GLN A 298 2.86 -6.85 35.39
C GLN A 298 3.81 -5.91 36.13
N GLN A 299 5.09 -5.91 35.78
CA GLN A 299 6.07 -4.96 36.32
C GLN A 299 5.78 -3.53 35.87
N LYS A 300 5.55 -3.31 34.56
CA LYS A 300 5.17 -1.98 34.02
C LYS A 300 3.89 -1.43 34.68
N VAL A 301 2.90 -2.29 34.93
CA VAL A 301 1.67 -1.91 35.64
C VAL A 301 1.95 -1.48 37.07
N ARG A 302 2.84 -2.18 37.80
CA ARG A 302 3.21 -1.81 39.19
C ARG A 302 3.97 -0.50 39.24
N ASP A 303 4.83 -0.26 38.26
CA ASP A 303 5.70 0.92 38.20
C ASP A 303 4.99 2.18 37.68
N THR A 304 3.79 2.02 37.12
CA THR A 304 3.02 3.13 36.55
C THR A 304 1.80 3.46 37.41
N GLY A 305 1.81 4.64 38.03
CA GLY A 305 0.69 5.09 38.88
C GLY A 305 -0.64 5.15 38.12
N GLY A 306 -1.68 4.54 38.69
CA GLY A 306 -3.02 4.50 38.08
C GLY A 306 -3.19 3.45 36.96
N ALA A 307 -2.14 2.71 36.60
CA ALA A 307 -2.25 1.64 35.63
C ALA A 307 -2.98 0.41 36.20
N GLN A 308 -3.74 -0.25 35.33
CA GLN A 308 -4.38 -1.54 35.54
C GLN A 308 -3.86 -2.53 34.49
N TRP A 309 -4.33 -3.78 34.53
CA TRP A 309 -4.00 -4.70 33.44
C TRP A 309 -4.51 -4.14 32.10
N PRO A 310 -3.69 -4.15 31.01
CA PRO A 310 -4.11 -3.56 29.75
C PRO A 310 -5.36 -4.21 29.17
N VAL A 311 -6.30 -3.39 28.71
CA VAL A 311 -7.52 -3.86 28.03
C VAL A 311 -7.35 -3.89 26.50
N HIS A 312 -6.42 -3.08 25.99
CA HIS A 312 -6.13 -2.94 24.57
C HIS A 312 -4.62 -2.84 24.34
N ALA A 313 -4.14 -3.49 23.28
CA ALA A 313 -2.75 -3.41 22.85
C ALA A 313 -2.66 -2.93 21.40
N VAL A 314 -1.77 -1.98 21.11
CA VAL A 314 -1.51 -1.47 19.75
C VAL A 314 -0.07 -1.72 19.36
N ILE A 315 0.15 -2.44 18.26
CA ILE A 315 1.45 -2.83 17.73
C ILE A 315 1.54 -2.40 16.26
N THR A 316 2.60 -1.70 15.86
CA THR A 316 2.79 -1.34 14.45
C THR A 316 3.43 -2.51 13.69
N ASN A 317 2.74 -3.08 12.70
CA ASN A 317 3.22 -4.24 11.95
C ASN A 317 2.91 -4.10 10.45
N SER A 318 3.88 -4.05 9.54
CA SER A 318 5.33 -4.05 9.80
C SER A 318 5.83 -2.74 10.42
N THR A 319 7.09 -2.73 10.87
CA THR A 319 7.82 -1.45 11.03
C THR A 319 7.92 -0.72 9.68
N TYR A 320 8.29 0.56 9.71
CA TYR A 320 8.42 1.39 8.52
C TYR A 320 9.41 0.80 7.50
N ASP A 321 10.56 0.33 7.98
CA ASP A 321 11.65 -0.23 7.17
C ASP A 321 11.40 -1.71 6.78
N GLY A 322 10.24 -2.27 7.09
CA GLY A 322 9.80 -3.58 6.58
C GLY A 322 10.05 -4.77 7.48
N LEU A 323 10.13 -4.60 8.81
CA LEU A 323 10.20 -5.74 9.72
C LEU A 323 8.80 -6.18 10.17
N LEU A 324 8.42 -7.38 9.76
CA LEU A 324 7.18 -8.05 10.13
C LEU A 324 7.36 -8.88 11.39
N TYR A 325 6.34 -8.93 12.25
CA TYR A 325 6.32 -9.79 13.45
C TYR A 325 5.80 -11.20 13.14
N ASN A 326 6.19 -12.19 13.96
CA ASN A 326 5.45 -13.44 14.13
C ASN A 326 4.13 -13.15 14.87
N THR A 327 3.07 -12.87 14.11
CA THR A 327 1.77 -12.49 14.69
C THR A 327 1.03 -13.67 15.29
N THR A 328 1.29 -14.91 14.81
CA THR A 328 0.77 -16.13 15.44
C THR A 328 1.23 -16.21 16.89
N TRP A 329 2.54 -16.08 17.11
CA TRP A 329 3.12 -16.10 18.46
C TRP A 329 2.58 -14.95 19.34
N LEU A 330 2.45 -13.73 18.80
CA LEU A 330 1.89 -12.59 19.52
C LEU A 330 0.44 -12.83 19.97
N LYS A 331 -0.39 -13.33 19.06
CA LYS A 331 -1.80 -13.65 19.33
C LYS A 331 -1.96 -14.72 20.40
N GLU A 332 -1.06 -15.70 20.45
CA GLU A 332 -1.09 -16.77 21.46
C GLU A 332 -0.56 -16.28 22.81
N THR A 333 0.52 -15.49 22.81
CA THR A 333 1.28 -15.16 24.03
C THR A 333 0.75 -13.92 24.76
N LEU A 334 0.33 -12.88 24.03
CA LEU A 334 -0.06 -11.61 24.63
C LEU A 334 -1.43 -11.72 25.30
N ASP A 335 -1.48 -11.75 26.63
CA ASP A 335 -2.69 -11.88 27.44
C ASP A 335 -3.48 -10.55 27.55
N VAL A 336 -3.93 -10.03 26.41
CA VAL A 336 -4.77 -8.83 26.28
C VAL A 336 -5.98 -9.17 25.41
N PRO A 337 -7.22 -8.81 25.80
CA PRO A 337 -8.42 -9.22 25.09
C PRO A 337 -8.63 -8.50 23.75
N SER A 338 -8.07 -7.30 23.55
CA SER A 338 -8.14 -6.56 22.29
C SER A 338 -6.73 -6.24 21.78
N ILE A 339 -6.38 -6.75 20.59
CA ILE A 339 -5.08 -6.53 19.96
C ILE A 339 -5.28 -5.86 18.61
N HIS A 340 -4.71 -4.68 18.44
CA HIS A 340 -4.73 -3.89 17.22
C HIS A 340 -3.35 -3.85 16.58
N PHE A 341 -3.26 -4.35 15.36
CA PHE A 341 -2.12 -4.16 14.49
C PHE A 341 -2.35 -2.93 13.59
N ASP A 342 -1.54 -1.89 13.77
CA ASP A 342 -1.47 -0.80 12.79
C ASP A 342 -0.68 -1.30 11.57
N SER A 343 -1.44 -1.79 10.59
CA SER A 343 -0.97 -2.45 9.37
C SER A 343 -0.95 -1.52 8.16
N ALA A 344 -0.82 -0.21 8.39
CA ALA A 344 -0.89 0.80 7.33
C ALA A 344 0.09 0.56 6.17
N TRP A 345 1.24 -0.07 6.43
CA TRP A 345 2.31 -0.31 5.45
C TRP A 345 2.26 -1.66 4.74
N VAL A 346 1.37 -2.57 5.16
CA VAL A 346 1.33 -3.97 4.68
C VAL A 346 -0.07 -4.45 4.29
N PRO A 347 -0.88 -3.65 3.56
CA PRO A 347 -2.24 -4.02 3.17
C PRO A 347 -2.32 -5.19 2.17
N TYR A 348 -1.20 -5.69 1.68
CA TYR A 348 -1.11 -6.77 0.69
C TYR A 348 -0.86 -8.16 1.28
N THR A 349 -0.68 -8.27 2.60
CA THR A 349 -0.20 -9.52 3.25
C THR A 349 -1.12 -10.72 3.03
N HIS A 350 -2.42 -10.53 2.85
CA HIS A 350 -3.36 -11.64 2.60
C HIS A 350 -3.12 -12.33 1.23
N PHE A 351 -2.55 -11.62 0.26
CA PHE A 351 -2.53 -12.04 -1.13
C PHE A 351 -1.26 -12.80 -1.55
N HIS A 352 -0.35 -13.10 -0.61
CA HIS A 352 0.85 -13.88 -0.91
C HIS A 352 1.27 -14.81 0.24
N PRO A 353 1.60 -16.10 -0.01
CA PRO A 353 1.90 -17.07 1.04
C PRO A 353 3.07 -16.72 1.98
N ILE A 354 4.07 -15.98 1.52
CA ILE A 354 5.24 -15.63 2.36
C ILE A 354 4.87 -14.83 3.62
N TYR A 355 3.73 -14.14 3.61
CA TYR A 355 3.25 -13.33 4.74
C TYR A 355 2.35 -14.13 5.71
N GLN A 356 2.10 -15.41 5.46
CA GLN A 356 1.37 -16.27 6.41
C GLN A 356 2.09 -16.28 7.77
N GLY A 357 1.30 -16.13 8.84
CA GLY A 357 1.76 -15.99 10.22
C GLY A 357 2.37 -14.63 10.56
N LYS A 358 2.34 -13.66 9.64
CA LYS A 358 3.03 -12.36 9.76
C LYS A 358 2.11 -11.14 9.71
N SER A 359 0.79 -11.37 9.62
CA SER A 359 -0.24 -10.32 9.67
C SER A 359 -1.29 -10.61 10.76
N GLY A 360 -1.93 -9.57 11.28
CA GLY A 360 -3.04 -9.65 12.22
C GLY A 360 -4.24 -10.45 11.69
N MET A 361 -4.54 -10.39 10.40
CA MET A 361 -5.62 -11.19 9.78
C MET A 361 -5.20 -12.62 9.41
N SER A 362 -3.91 -12.99 9.49
CA SER A 362 -3.47 -14.36 9.23
C SER A 362 -4.04 -15.36 10.24
N GLY A 363 -4.46 -16.53 9.76
CA GLY A 363 -4.98 -17.62 10.60
C GLY A 363 -6.42 -17.44 11.06
N GLU A 364 -6.82 -18.31 11.98
CA GLU A 364 -8.18 -18.36 12.52
C GLU A 364 -8.38 -17.39 13.70
N ARG A 365 -9.64 -17.24 14.11
CA ARG A 365 -10.03 -16.49 15.30
C ARG A 365 -9.35 -17.06 16.56
N ILE A 366 -8.94 -16.18 17.46
CA ILE A 366 -8.39 -16.54 18.78
C ILE A 366 -9.47 -16.41 19.84
N PRO A 367 -9.85 -17.49 20.56
CA PRO A 367 -10.87 -17.42 21.59
C PRO A 367 -10.56 -16.37 22.67
N GLY A 368 -11.57 -15.58 23.04
CA GLY A 368 -11.44 -14.54 24.05
C GLY A 368 -10.70 -13.28 23.60
N LYS A 369 -10.29 -13.19 22.33
CA LYS A 369 -9.63 -12.00 21.77
C LYS A 369 -10.36 -11.46 20.54
N VAL A 370 -10.29 -10.15 20.36
CA VAL A 370 -10.61 -9.47 19.12
C VAL A 370 -9.33 -8.90 18.52
N ILE A 371 -9.10 -9.19 17.24
CA ILE A 371 -7.94 -8.72 16.49
C ILE A 371 -8.40 -7.67 15.48
N PHE A 372 -7.76 -6.51 15.52
CA PHE A 372 -7.97 -5.44 14.55
C PHE A 372 -6.74 -5.30 13.65
N GLU A 373 -6.97 -5.07 12.37
CA GLU A 373 -5.98 -4.45 11.49
C GLU A 373 -6.51 -3.14 10.95
N THR A 374 -5.68 -2.10 10.96
CA THR A 374 -5.99 -0.87 10.23
C THR A 374 -5.01 -0.69 9.08
N GLN A 375 -5.53 -0.47 7.88
CA GLN A 375 -4.73 -0.49 6.66
C GLN A 375 -4.93 0.80 5.85
N SER A 376 -3.84 1.41 5.39
CA SER A 376 -3.90 2.55 4.46
C SER A 376 -3.91 2.01 3.04
N THR A 377 -5.10 1.78 2.49
CA THR A 377 -5.28 1.25 1.13
C THR A 377 -4.50 2.08 0.10
N HIS A 378 -4.48 3.41 0.27
CA HIS A 378 -3.80 4.35 -0.64
C HIS A 378 -2.26 4.35 -0.57
N LYS A 379 -1.63 3.65 0.38
CA LYS A 379 -0.16 3.64 0.49
C LYS A 379 0.47 2.63 -0.45
N MET A 380 0.14 1.36 -0.25
CA MET A 380 0.80 0.23 -0.95
C MET A 380 -0.13 -0.53 -1.90
N LEU A 381 -1.43 -0.21 -1.91
CA LEU A 381 -2.38 -0.64 -2.94
C LEU A 381 -2.79 0.57 -3.80
N ALA A 382 -3.76 0.38 -4.69
CA ALA A 382 -4.26 1.42 -5.59
C ALA A 382 -5.62 1.96 -5.12
N ALA A 383 -5.60 2.99 -4.28
CA ALA A 383 -6.80 3.71 -3.85
C ALA A 383 -6.51 5.21 -3.68
N LEU A 384 -7.54 6.06 -3.69
CA LEU A 384 -7.38 7.50 -3.49
C LEU A 384 -6.89 7.81 -2.08
N SER A 385 -6.12 8.89 -1.94
CA SER A 385 -5.71 9.40 -0.62
C SER A 385 -6.89 9.48 0.35
N GLN A 386 -6.63 9.21 1.63
CA GLN A 386 -7.64 9.03 2.70
C GLN A 386 -8.40 7.69 2.67
N ALA A 387 -8.31 6.88 1.62
CA ALA A 387 -8.86 5.52 1.63
C ALA A 387 -8.17 4.66 2.71
N SER A 388 -8.97 4.06 3.60
CA SER A 388 -8.48 3.22 4.68
C SER A 388 -9.49 2.13 5.02
N LEU A 389 -9.00 1.03 5.57
CA LEU A 389 -9.80 -0.11 6.00
C LEU A 389 -9.57 -0.40 7.48
N ILE A 390 -10.63 -0.79 8.17
CA ILE A 390 -10.54 -1.49 9.46
C ILE A 390 -11.00 -2.92 9.20
N HIS A 391 -10.17 -3.91 9.52
CA HIS A 391 -10.51 -5.32 9.49
C HIS A 391 -10.62 -5.86 10.91
N ILE A 392 -11.65 -6.67 11.14
CA ILE A 392 -11.94 -7.24 12.46
C ILE A 392 -12.00 -8.76 12.35
N LYS A 393 -11.36 -9.45 13.32
CA LYS A 393 -11.44 -10.90 13.50
C LYS A 393 -11.63 -11.22 14.98
N GLY A 394 -12.80 -11.71 15.35
CA GLY A 394 -13.23 -11.89 16.74
C GLY A 394 -14.59 -11.26 17.00
N ASN A 395 -15.12 -11.50 18.19
CA ASN A 395 -16.39 -10.90 18.61
C ASN A 395 -16.18 -9.45 19.04
N TYR A 396 -17.08 -8.58 18.61
CA TYR A 396 -17.20 -7.20 19.04
C TYR A 396 -18.68 -6.82 19.12
N ASP A 397 -18.97 -5.70 19.78
CA ASP A 397 -20.31 -5.12 19.85
C ASP A 397 -20.50 -4.18 18.65
N GLU A 398 -21.30 -4.63 17.68
CA GLU A 398 -21.48 -3.94 16.40
C GLU A 398 -22.08 -2.54 16.55
N GLU A 399 -23.07 -2.38 17.43
CA GLU A 399 -23.74 -1.08 17.66
C GLU A 399 -22.76 -0.07 18.28
N THR A 400 -22.04 -0.45 19.34
CA THR A 400 -21.05 0.42 19.99
C THR A 400 -19.88 0.73 19.06
N PHE A 401 -19.45 -0.24 18.24
CA PHE A 401 -18.40 0.00 17.26
C PHE A 401 -18.88 0.96 16.16
N ASN A 402 -20.12 0.82 15.70
CA ASN A 402 -20.68 1.75 14.71
C ASN A 402 -20.82 3.17 15.28
N GLU A 403 -21.20 3.33 16.55
CA GLU A 403 -21.16 4.65 17.21
C GLU A 403 -19.76 5.26 17.19
N ALA A 404 -18.72 4.49 17.53
CA ALA A 404 -17.34 4.96 17.45
C ALA A 404 -16.90 5.28 16.00
N PHE A 405 -17.39 4.52 15.02
CA PHE A 405 -17.18 4.77 13.59
C PHE A 405 -17.83 6.09 13.15
N MET A 406 -19.09 6.32 13.50
CA MET A 406 -19.85 7.52 13.17
C MET A 406 -19.30 8.78 13.85
N MET A 407 -18.77 8.68 15.08
CA MET A 407 -18.12 9.80 15.78
C MET A 407 -16.95 10.41 14.98
N HIS A 408 -16.36 9.63 14.08
CA HIS A 408 -15.18 10.03 13.31
C HIS A 408 -15.40 10.08 11.79
N THR A 409 -16.60 9.75 11.32
CA THR A 409 -16.94 9.71 9.91
C THR A 409 -17.86 10.87 9.55
N SER A 410 -17.54 11.58 8.47
CA SER A 410 -18.40 12.66 7.96
C SER A 410 -19.77 12.10 7.57
N THR A 411 -20.85 12.80 7.91
CA THR A 411 -22.22 12.48 7.45
C THR A 411 -22.39 12.70 5.93
N SER A 412 -21.39 13.25 5.26
CA SER A 412 -21.27 13.37 3.81
C SER A 412 -19.92 12.81 3.36
N PRO A 413 -19.76 11.47 3.28
CA PRO A 413 -18.51 10.86 2.85
C PRO A 413 -18.33 11.04 1.33
N SER A 414 -17.07 11.07 0.88
CA SER A 414 -16.77 11.15 -0.56
C SER A 414 -16.92 9.78 -1.22
N TYR A 415 -17.93 9.60 -2.06
CA TYR A 415 -18.22 8.34 -2.75
C TYR A 415 -17.11 7.92 -3.74
N PRO A 416 -16.38 8.83 -4.42
CA PRO A 416 -15.18 8.46 -5.16
C PRO A 416 -14.11 7.75 -4.29
N ILE A 417 -13.93 8.18 -3.03
CA ILE A 417 -13.00 7.52 -2.10
C ILE A 417 -13.53 6.12 -1.74
N VAL A 418 -14.82 5.99 -1.43
CA VAL A 418 -15.48 4.70 -1.14
C VAL A 418 -15.31 3.72 -2.31
N ALA A 419 -15.62 4.15 -3.53
CA ALA A 419 -15.46 3.34 -4.73
C ALA A 419 -14.00 2.92 -4.95
N SER A 420 -13.04 3.82 -4.67
CA SER A 420 -11.61 3.48 -4.78
C SER A 420 -11.15 2.41 -3.77
N ILE A 421 -11.73 2.40 -2.56
CA ILE A 421 -11.45 1.36 -1.54
C ILE A 421 -11.93 0.00 -2.05
N GLU A 422 -13.18 -0.07 -2.50
CA GLU A 422 -13.78 -1.31 -2.99
C GLU A 422 -13.09 -1.80 -4.28
N THR A 423 -12.75 -0.88 -5.19
CA THR A 423 -12.01 -1.21 -6.42
C THR A 423 -10.61 -1.74 -6.10
N ALA A 424 -9.92 -1.22 -5.09
CA ALA A 424 -8.64 -1.78 -4.65
C ALA A 424 -8.77 -3.23 -4.19
N ALA A 425 -9.86 -3.58 -3.49
CA ALA A 425 -10.16 -4.95 -3.12
C ALA A 425 -10.44 -5.83 -4.35
N ALA A 426 -11.17 -5.30 -5.34
CA ALA A 426 -11.46 -6.02 -6.58
C ALA A 426 -10.20 -6.29 -7.41
N MET A 427 -9.26 -5.35 -7.47
CA MET A 427 -7.96 -5.55 -8.12
C MET A 427 -7.14 -6.70 -7.50
N LEU A 428 -7.34 -6.96 -6.21
CA LEU A 428 -6.60 -7.98 -5.45
C LEU A 428 -7.33 -9.31 -5.34
N ARG A 429 -8.56 -9.40 -5.86
CA ARG A 429 -9.35 -10.64 -5.84
C ARG A 429 -8.80 -11.65 -6.84
N GLY A 430 -8.81 -12.93 -6.43
CA GLY A 430 -8.50 -14.06 -7.31
C GLY A 430 -7.04 -14.14 -7.74
N ASN A 431 -6.81 -14.76 -8.91
CA ASN A 431 -5.46 -14.97 -9.43
C ASN A 431 -4.77 -13.66 -9.85
N SER A 432 -5.54 -12.69 -10.35
CA SER A 432 -5.04 -11.36 -10.74
C SER A 432 -4.32 -10.66 -9.59
N GLY A 433 -4.93 -10.65 -8.40
CA GLY A 433 -4.33 -10.03 -7.22
C GLY A 433 -3.05 -10.70 -6.75
N LYS A 434 -3.06 -12.04 -6.67
CA LYS A 434 -1.87 -12.83 -6.33
C LYS A 434 -0.72 -12.50 -7.27
N ARG A 435 -0.99 -12.42 -8.57
CA ARG A 435 -0.01 -12.08 -9.60
C ARG A 435 0.53 -10.65 -9.46
N LEU A 436 -0.32 -9.66 -9.16
CA LEU A 436 0.12 -8.28 -8.91
C LEU A 436 1.13 -8.21 -7.76
N ILE A 437 0.84 -8.89 -6.65
CA ILE A 437 1.74 -8.92 -5.48
C ILE A 437 3.00 -9.74 -5.78
N GLN A 438 2.87 -10.92 -6.40
CA GLN A 438 4.00 -11.77 -6.82
C GLN A 438 5.00 -10.97 -7.66
N ARG A 439 4.54 -10.27 -8.69
CA ARG A 439 5.43 -9.47 -9.54
C ARG A 439 6.10 -8.32 -8.81
N SER A 440 5.42 -7.73 -7.81
CA SER A 440 6.01 -6.70 -6.96
C SER A 440 7.18 -7.25 -6.16
N ILE A 441 7.00 -8.44 -5.60
CA ILE A 441 8.02 -9.19 -4.85
C ILE A 441 9.19 -9.59 -5.75
N GLU A 442 8.91 -10.13 -6.95
CA GLU A 442 9.93 -10.50 -7.95
C GLU A 442 10.76 -9.29 -8.37
N ARG A 443 10.12 -8.16 -8.70
CA ARG A 443 10.85 -6.94 -9.05
C ARG A 443 11.72 -6.42 -7.92
N ALA A 444 11.24 -6.50 -6.68
CA ALA A 444 12.04 -6.12 -5.53
C ALA A 444 13.26 -7.05 -5.35
N LEU A 445 13.08 -8.36 -5.53
CA LEU A 445 14.16 -9.35 -5.48
C LEU A 445 15.18 -9.13 -6.60
N ASP A 446 14.73 -8.92 -7.83
CA ASP A 446 15.59 -8.67 -8.98
C ASP A 446 16.40 -7.38 -8.78
N PHE A 447 15.76 -6.31 -8.31
CA PHE A 447 16.46 -5.08 -7.99
C PHE A 447 17.52 -5.29 -6.91
N ARG A 448 17.20 -6.07 -5.86
CA ARG A 448 18.16 -6.40 -4.80
C ARG A 448 19.39 -7.12 -5.35
N LYS A 449 19.16 -8.14 -6.19
CA LYS A 449 20.23 -8.90 -6.84
C LYS A 449 21.07 -8.03 -7.78
N GLU A 450 20.44 -7.13 -8.53
CA GLU A 450 21.16 -6.22 -9.43
C GLU A 450 22.06 -5.23 -8.68
N VAL A 451 21.63 -4.69 -7.54
CA VAL A 451 22.49 -3.82 -6.73
C VAL A 451 23.68 -4.60 -6.16
N GLN A 452 23.48 -5.83 -5.68
CA GLN A 452 24.57 -6.69 -5.20
C GLN A 452 25.55 -7.05 -6.33
N ARG A 453 25.04 -7.44 -7.50
CA ARG A 453 25.87 -7.70 -8.68
C ARG A 453 26.69 -6.47 -9.08
N LEU A 454 26.08 -5.29 -9.11
CA LEU A 454 26.80 -4.05 -9.40
C LEU A 454 27.80 -3.68 -8.31
N ARG A 455 27.55 -4.01 -7.05
CA ARG A 455 28.51 -3.82 -5.95
C ARG A 455 29.75 -4.68 -6.14
N GLU A 456 29.58 -5.94 -6.56
CA GLU A 456 30.70 -6.86 -6.82
C GLU A 456 31.49 -6.51 -8.09
N GLU A 457 30.81 -6.04 -9.14
CA GLU A 457 31.42 -5.74 -10.44
C GLU A 457 31.99 -4.31 -10.55
N SER A 458 31.59 -3.38 -9.68
CA SER A 458 32.04 -1.99 -9.75
C SER A 458 33.44 -1.80 -9.17
N ASP A 459 34.23 -0.94 -9.80
CA ASP A 459 35.50 -0.49 -9.23
C ASP A 459 35.27 0.44 -8.01
N GLY A 460 35.84 0.05 -6.87
CA GLY A 460 35.82 0.84 -5.64
C GLY A 460 34.48 0.76 -4.88
N TRP A 461 34.05 1.86 -4.28
CA TRP A 461 32.83 1.88 -3.48
C TRP A 461 31.57 1.74 -4.36
N PHE A 462 30.54 1.07 -3.84
CA PHE A 462 29.19 1.10 -4.39
C PHE A 462 28.18 1.12 -3.23
N PHE A 463 26.90 1.29 -3.57
CA PHE A 463 25.81 1.12 -2.61
C PHE A 463 25.74 -0.34 -2.12
N ASP A 464 25.16 -0.54 -0.94
CA ASP A 464 24.78 -1.87 -0.44
C ASP A 464 23.27 -1.95 -0.21
N ILE A 465 22.77 -3.12 0.15
CA ILE A 465 21.39 -3.31 0.59
C ILE A 465 21.40 -3.93 1.98
N TRP A 466 20.54 -3.39 2.84
CA TRP A 466 20.27 -3.96 4.14
C TRP A 466 19.39 -5.20 4.00
N GLN A 467 20.02 -6.38 3.98
CA GLN A 467 19.41 -7.71 3.79
C GLN A 467 20.40 -8.82 4.21
N PRO A 468 19.97 -10.09 4.30
CA PRO A 468 20.90 -11.22 4.45
C PRO A 468 21.90 -11.30 3.29
N GLU A 469 23.07 -11.90 3.53
CA GLU A 469 24.13 -12.05 2.52
C GLU A 469 23.65 -12.77 1.25
N ALA A 470 22.82 -13.81 1.41
CA ALA A 470 22.26 -14.58 0.30
C ALA A 470 20.73 -14.45 0.22
N VAL A 471 20.23 -13.97 -0.92
CA VAL A 471 18.80 -13.80 -1.20
C VAL A 471 18.39 -14.49 -2.50
N ASP A 472 18.54 -15.82 -2.55
CA ASP A 472 18.26 -16.59 -3.77
C ASP A 472 16.77 -16.60 -4.15
N LYS A 473 15.91 -16.65 -3.14
CA LYS A 473 14.45 -16.75 -3.27
C LYS A 473 13.76 -15.63 -2.51
N ALA A 474 12.62 -15.22 -3.03
CA ALA A 474 11.75 -14.29 -2.34
C ALA A 474 11.04 -14.98 -1.18
N GLU A 475 11.38 -14.55 0.03
CA GLU A 475 10.69 -14.89 1.26
C GLU A 475 10.72 -13.69 2.20
N CYS A 476 9.99 -13.75 3.32
CA CYS A 476 10.24 -12.81 4.40
C CYS A 476 11.42 -13.34 5.22
N TRP A 477 12.62 -12.82 4.98
CA TRP A 477 13.84 -13.38 5.55
C TRP A 477 13.90 -13.18 7.07
N PRO A 478 14.12 -14.24 7.87
CA PRO A 478 14.14 -14.12 9.32
C PRO A 478 15.33 -13.27 9.78
N VAL A 479 15.11 -12.45 10.82
CA VAL A 479 16.17 -11.75 11.55
C VAL A 479 16.66 -12.71 12.63
N ALA A 480 17.71 -13.48 12.33
CA ALA A 480 18.17 -14.57 13.19
C ALA A 480 19.28 -14.12 14.17
N PRO A 481 19.26 -14.59 15.43
CA PRO A 481 20.37 -14.35 16.34
C PRO A 481 21.68 -14.91 15.78
N GLY A 482 22.76 -14.12 15.85
CA GLY A 482 24.08 -14.50 15.35
C GLY A 482 24.38 -14.09 13.91
N GLU A 483 23.41 -13.48 13.21
CA GLU A 483 23.66 -12.81 11.93
C GLU A 483 23.96 -11.32 12.15
N ASP A 484 24.96 -10.79 11.44
CA ASP A 484 25.43 -9.41 11.66
C ASP A 484 24.77 -8.37 10.74
N TRP A 485 24.24 -8.78 9.59
CA TRP A 485 23.70 -7.89 8.54
C TRP A 485 22.60 -6.95 9.03
N HIS A 486 21.84 -7.35 10.04
CA HIS A 486 20.73 -6.53 10.56
C HIS A 486 21.16 -5.54 11.64
N GLY A 487 22.32 -5.73 12.28
CA GLY A 487 22.87 -4.83 13.31
C GLY A 487 22.13 -4.82 14.66
N PHE A 488 21.13 -5.67 14.87
CA PHE A 488 20.46 -5.84 16.17
C PHE A 488 21.25 -6.78 17.08
N LYS A 489 21.62 -6.31 18.29
CA LYS A 489 22.48 -7.06 19.24
C LYS A 489 21.81 -8.29 19.85
N ASP A 490 20.53 -8.17 20.23
CA ASP A 490 19.77 -9.21 20.94
C ASP A 490 18.50 -9.56 20.15
N ALA A 491 18.66 -10.00 18.90
CA ALA A 491 17.54 -10.44 18.07
C ALA A 491 16.93 -11.75 18.59
N ASP A 492 15.61 -11.79 18.76
CA ASP A 492 14.89 -13.01 19.11
C ASP A 492 14.74 -13.91 17.87
N ALA A 493 15.05 -15.20 18.00
CA ALA A 493 14.81 -16.16 16.93
C ALA A 493 13.31 -16.31 16.62
N ASP A 494 12.98 -16.50 15.33
CA ASP A 494 11.62 -16.74 14.84
C ASP A 494 10.61 -15.63 15.24
N HIS A 495 11.09 -14.39 15.30
CA HIS A 495 10.32 -13.25 15.80
C HIS A 495 10.07 -12.17 14.76
N MET A 496 11.14 -11.71 14.10
CA MET A 496 11.07 -10.65 13.09
C MET A 496 11.49 -11.19 11.71
N TYR A 497 10.87 -10.65 10.66
CA TYR A 497 11.16 -11.03 9.27
C TYR A 497 11.23 -9.78 8.38
N LEU A 498 12.24 -9.71 7.50
CA LEU A 498 12.39 -8.64 6.52
C LEU A 498 11.46 -8.85 5.32
N ASP A 499 10.62 -7.86 5.06
CA ASP A 499 9.73 -7.79 3.93
C ASP A 499 10.50 -7.49 2.62
N PRO A 500 10.42 -8.35 1.58
CA PRO A 500 11.21 -8.19 0.36
C PRO A 500 10.91 -6.88 -0.37
N VAL A 501 9.68 -6.36 -0.31
CA VAL A 501 9.28 -5.14 -1.07
C VAL A 501 9.71 -3.83 -0.41
N LYS A 502 10.36 -3.89 0.76
CA LYS A 502 10.89 -2.73 1.50
C LYS A 502 12.41 -2.68 1.34
N VAL A 503 12.87 -2.04 0.27
CA VAL A 503 14.29 -2.06 -0.10
C VAL A 503 15.00 -0.90 0.57
N THR A 504 15.87 -1.22 1.53
CA THR A 504 16.74 -0.24 2.20
C THR A 504 18.13 -0.30 1.60
N ILE A 505 18.52 0.75 0.89
CA ILE A 505 19.86 0.93 0.31
C ILE A 505 20.78 1.59 1.34
N LEU A 506 21.99 1.08 1.51
CA LEU A 506 23.01 1.64 2.38
C LEU A 506 24.05 2.41 1.59
N THR A 507 24.52 3.52 2.17
CA THR A 507 25.60 4.34 1.61
C THR A 507 26.87 4.18 2.46
N PRO A 508 28.08 4.33 1.88
CA PRO A 508 29.33 4.18 2.64
C PRO A 508 29.45 5.18 3.79
N GLY A 509 30.12 4.78 4.87
CA GLY A 509 30.48 5.66 5.99
C GLY A 509 30.18 5.11 7.38
N MET A 510 29.35 4.08 7.48
CA MET A 510 29.06 3.39 8.73
C MET A 510 28.59 1.97 8.48
N ASP A 511 29.11 1.01 9.24
CA ASP A 511 28.59 -0.37 9.23
C ASP A 511 27.34 -0.53 10.12
N GLU A 512 26.71 -1.70 10.07
CA GLU A 512 25.47 -1.99 10.80
C GLU A 512 25.67 -2.06 12.32
N GLN A 513 26.91 -2.27 12.77
CA GLN A 513 27.31 -2.29 14.18
C GLN A 513 27.60 -0.88 14.72
N GLY A 514 27.72 0.12 13.84
CA GLY A 514 27.91 1.53 14.17
C GLY A 514 29.36 2.00 14.17
N ASN A 515 30.28 1.22 13.62
CA ASN A 515 31.64 1.66 13.40
C ASN A 515 31.65 2.63 12.22
N MET A 516 32.23 3.81 12.45
CA MET A 516 32.31 4.87 11.45
C MET A 516 33.61 4.73 10.66
N ASP A 517 33.50 4.73 9.34
CA ASP A 517 34.66 4.77 8.45
C ASP A 517 35.36 6.14 8.51
N GLU A 518 36.55 6.24 7.91
CA GLU A 518 37.24 7.52 7.80
C GLU A 518 36.58 8.46 6.77
N GLU A 519 36.08 7.87 5.69
CA GLU A 519 35.37 8.52 4.60
C GLU A 519 33.94 8.01 4.50
N GLY A 520 33.01 8.85 4.06
CA GLY A 520 31.63 8.42 3.89
C GLY A 520 30.81 9.34 3.00
N ILE A 521 29.68 8.81 2.53
CA ILE A 521 28.73 9.49 1.67
C ILE A 521 27.39 9.51 2.39
N PRO A 522 27.04 10.61 3.08
CA PRO A 522 25.76 10.72 3.77
C PRO A 522 24.58 10.57 2.80
N ALA A 523 23.59 9.75 3.18
CA ALA A 523 22.46 9.41 2.32
C ALA A 523 21.62 10.62 1.89
N ALA A 524 21.59 11.69 2.70
CA ALA A 524 20.95 12.96 2.34
C ALA A 524 21.47 13.56 1.02
N LEU A 525 22.75 13.35 0.69
CA LEU A 525 23.33 13.84 -0.56
C LEU A 525 22.81 13.06 -1.77
N VAL A 526 22.69 11.75 -1.62
CA VAL A 526 22.15 10.84 -2.64
C VAL A 526 20.67 11.14 -2.85
N ALA A 527 19.91 11.37 -1.77
CA ALA A 527 18.51 11.75 -1.84
C ALA A 527 18.30 13.04 -2.65
N LYS A 528 19.09 14.10 -2.40
CA LYS A 528 19.04 15.35 -3.19
C LYS A 528 19.36 15.11 -4.67
N PHE A 529 20.33 14.25 -4.99
CA PHE A 529 20.67 13.93 -6.37
C PHE A 529 19.58 13.16 -7.12
N LEU A 530 18.89 12.26 -6.42
CA LEU A 530 17.77 11.48 -6.95
C LEU A 530 16.53 12.37 -7.17
N ASP A 531 16.28 13.31 -6.27
CA ASP A 531 15.16 14.27 -6.37
C ASP A 531 15.25 15.14 -7.64
N GLU A 532 16.45 15.63 -8.00
CA GLU A 532 16.68 16.37 -9.26
C GLU A 532 16.42 15.53 -10.53
N ARG A 533 16.31 14.21 -10.38
CA ARG A 533 15.97 13.26 -11.45
C ARG A 533 14.54 12.75 -11.34
N GLY A 534 13.73 13.37 -10.48
CA GLY A 534 12.33 13.01 -10.27
C GLY A 534 12.15 11.68 -9.52
N VAL A 535 13.15 11.25 -8.74
CA VAL A 535 13.07 10.03 -7.93
C VAL A 535 12.96 10.42 -6.45
N VAL A 536 11.76 10.24 -5.91
CA VAL A 536 11.46 10.54 -4.50
C VAL A 536 11.91 9.38 -3.61
N VAL A 537 12.65 9.69 -2.55
CA VAL A 537 13.02 8.72 -1.51
C VAL A 537 11.99 8.73 -0.40
N GLU A 538 11.49 7.56 -0.01
CA GLU A 538 10.44 7.44 1.02
C GLU A 538 10.95 7.86 2.40
N LYS A 539 12.12 7.34 2.80
CA LYS A 539 12.77 7.66 4.08
C LYS A 539 14.27 7.72 3.89
N THR A 540 14.88 8.76 4.45
CA THR A 540 16.34 8.96 4.45
C THR A 540 16.82 9.04 5.90
N GLY A 541 17.74 8.16 6.29
CA GLY A 541 18.51 8.30 7.53
C GLY A 541 19.93 8.79 7.25
N PRO A 542 20.87 8.65 8.20
CA PRO A 542 22.24 9.11 8.02
C PRO A 542 22.96 8.42 6.84
N TYR A 543 22.83 7.10 6.73
CA TYR A 543 23.51 6.26 5.72
C TYR A 543 22.57 5.24 5.05
N ASN A 544 21.27 5.49 5.07
CA ASN A 544 20.28 4.60 4.46
C ASN A 544 19.14 5.35 3.75
N LEU A 545 18.64 4.74 2.68
CA LEU A 545 17.53 5.22 1.84
C LEU A 545 16.51 4.09 1.68
N LEU A 546 15.24 4.35 1.99
CA LEU A 546 14.16 3.38 1.79
C LEU A 546 13.42 3.64 0.48
N PHE A 547 13.17 2.57 -0.26
CA PHE A 547 12.33 2.54 -1.45
C PHE A 547 11.25 1.46 -1.33
N LEU A 548 10.01 1.83 -1.67
CA LEU A 548 8.86 0.94 -1.60
C LEU A 548 8.57 0.36 -2.98
N PHE A 549 8.70 -0.96 -3.13
CA PHE A 549 8.35 -1.67 -4.36
C PHE A 549 6.87 -2.08 -4.31
N SER A 550 5.98 -1.10 -4.47
CA SER A 550 4.53 -1.31 -4.53
C SER A 550 4.08 -1.84 -5.90
N ILE A 551 2.80 -2.24 -6.00
CA ILE A 551 2.21 -2.71 -7.28
C ILE A 551 2.28 -1.69 -8.42
N GLY A 552 2.45 -0.39 -8.09
CA GLY A 552 2.61 0.68 -9.06
C GLY A 552 4.06 0.88 -9.54
N ILE A 553 5.05 0.22 -8.93
CA ILE A 553 6.43 0.24 -9.41
C ILE A 553 6.58 -0.80 -10.52
N ASP A 554 6.92 -0.34 -11.72
CA ASP A 554 7.20 -1.16 -12.89
C ASP A 554 8.72 -1.33 -13.09
N LYS A 555 9.10 -2.14 -14.09
CA LYS A 555 10.51 -2.36 -14.45
C LYS A 555 11.19 -1.07 -14.89
N THR A 556 10.47 -0.17 -15.56
CA THR A 556 10.97 1.13 -16.02
C THR A 556 11.48 1.98 -14.86
N ARG A 557 10.67 2.12 -13.80
CA ARG A 557 11.02 2.88 -12.59
C ARG A 557 12.19 2.23 -11.85
N ALA A 558 12.18 0.90 -11.71
CA ALA A 558 13.28 0.18 -11.07
C ALA A 558 14.63 0.38 -11.80
N MET A 559 14.62 0.28 -13.14
CA MET A 559 15.81 0.56 -13.96
C MET A 559 16.22 2.03 -13.91
N GLY A 560 15.26 2.96 -13.84
CA GLY A 560 15.52 4.39 -13.66
C GLY A 560 16.24 4.69 -12.35
N LEU A 561 15.80 4.09 -11.24
CA LEU A 561 16.47 4.18 -9.94
C LEU A 561 17.89 3.58 -10.01
N LEU A 562 18.04 2.38 -10.55
CA LEU A 562 19.35 1.72 -10.69
C LEU A 562 20.32 2.58 -11.51
N ARG A 563 19.83 3.16 -12.62
CA ARG A 563 20.60 4.10 -13.43
C ARG A 563 20.97 5.35 -12.63
N GLY A 564 20.03 5.93 -11.89
CA GLY A 564 20.27 7.07 -11.00
C GLY A 564 21.40 6.82 -10.01
N LEU A 565 21.45 5.63 -9.38
CA LEU A 565 22.52 5.23 -8.46
C LEU A 565 23.89 5.14 -9.17
N THR A 566 23.95 4.49 -10.33
CA THR A 566 25.22 4.41 -11.11
C THR A 566 25.68 5.78 -11.60
N GLU A 567 24.77 6.68 -11.96
CA GLU A 567 25.09 8.05 -12.34
C GLU A 567 25.58 8.88 -11.17
N PHE A 568 24.99 8.70 -9.98
CA PHE A 568 25.47 9.32 -8.76
C PHE A 568 26.92 8.94 -8.51
N LYS A 569 27.23 7.63 -8.51
CA LYS A 569 28.60 7.15 -8.32
C LYS A 569 29.56 7.76 -9.34
N ARG A 570 29.21 7.70 -10.63
CA ARG A 570 30.05 8.27 -11.70
C ARG A 570 30.30 9.78 -11.51
N ALA A 571 29.27 10.54 -11.15
CA ALA A 571 29.38 11.97 -10.91
C ALA A 571 30.19 12.30 -9.64
N TYR A 572 30.03 11.47 -8.60
CA TYR A 572 30.81 11.55 -7.36
C TYR A 572 32.29 11.27 -7.60
N ASP A 573 32.62 10.22 -8.35
CA ASP A 573 33.99 9.82 -8.64
C ASP A 573 34.70 10.84 -9.57
N LEU A 574 33.97 11.49 -10.48
CA LEU A 574 34.46 12.64 -11.26
C LEU A 574 34.63 13.93 -10.44
N ASN A 575 34.21 13.90 -9.17
CA ASN A 575 34.23 15.02 -8.23
C ASN A 575 33.65 16.32 -8.83
N LEU A 576 32.46 16.23 -9.42
CA LEU A 576 31.81 17.38 -10.05
C LEU A 576 31.57 18.53 -9.05
N ARG A 577 31.46 19.76 -9.57
CA ARG A 577 31.06 20.92 -8.75
C ARG A 577 29.63 20.75 -8.27
N VAL A 578 29.32 21.18 -7.04
CA VAL A 578 27.95 21.18 -6.50
C VAL A 578 27.00 21.90 -7.46
N LYS A 579 27.40 23.05 -8.00
CA LYS A 579 26.66 23.79 -9.04
C LYS A 579 26.18 22.94 -10.23
N ASN A 580 26.97 21.96 -10.65
CA ASN A 580 26.69 21.16 -11.85
C ASN A 580 25.98 19.85 -11.50
N MET A 581 26.25 19.29 -10.33
CA MET A 581 25.70 18.01 -9.90
C MET A 581 24.41 18.15 -9.10
N LEU A 582 24.27 19.26 -8.38
CA LEU A 582 23.13 19.62 -7.52
C LEU A 582 22.77 21.12 -7.71
N PRO A 583 22.32 21.56 -8.91
CA PRO A 583 21.91 22.94 -9.18
C PRO A 583 20.88 23.51 -8.20
N ASP A 584 19.93 22.71 -7.72
CA ASP A 584 18.87 23.22 -6.84
C ASP A 584 19.44 23.53 -5.44
N LEU A 585 20.31 22.66 -4.93
CA LEU A 585 21.07 22.93 -3.69
C LEU A 585 21.99 24.14 -3.84
N TYR A 586 22.64 24.29 -4.99
CA TYR A 586 23.48 25.45 -5.27
C TYR A 586 22.65 26.75 -5.28
N ALA A 587 21.40 26.71 -5.74
CA ALA A 587 20.51 27.86 -5.77
C ALA A 587 20.08 28.33 -4.37
N GLU A 588 20.09 27.44 -3.36
CA GLU A 588 19.80 27.81 -1.96
C GLU A 588 20.85 28.79 -1.39
N ASP A 589 22.15 28.56 -1.67
CA ASP A 589 23.24 29.47 -1.28
C ASP A 589 24.42 29.43 -2.29
N PRO A 590 24.35 30.24 -3.37
CA PRO A 590 25.37 30.24 -4.41
C PRO A 590 26.76 30.67 -3.93
N ASP A 591 26.85 31.45 -2.86
CA ASP A 591 28.12 31.94 -2.33
C ASP A 591 28.84 30.85 -1.54
N PHE A 592 28.11 30.13 -0.69
CA PHE A 592 28.64 28.99 0.06
C PHE A 592 29.10 27.85 -0.87
N TYR A 593 28.28 27.48 -1.86
CA TYR A 593 28.58 26.36 -2.77
C TYR A 593 29.45 26.72 -3.99
N ARG A 594 29.83 28.00 -4.16
CA ARG A 594 30.46 28.55 -5.38
C ARG A 594 31.56 27.69 -6.01
N ASN A 595 32.49 27.24 -5.17
CA ASN A 595 33.66 26.47 -5.58
C ASN A 595 33.69 25.05 -5.00
N MET A 596 32.64 24.67 -4.25
CA MET A 596 32.58 23.38 -3.57
C MET A 596 32.36 22.26 -4.59
N ARG A 597 33.07 21.14 -4.41
CA ARG A 597 32.83 19.91 -5.16
C ARG A 597 32.11 18.89 -4.31
N ILE A 598 31.53 17.89 -4.97
CA ILE A 598 30.66 16.92 -4.31
C ILE A 598 31.38 16.08 -3.26
N GLN A 599 32.65 15.71 -3.48
CA GLN A 599 33.43 14.97 -2.49
C GLN A 599 33.73 15.84 -1.26
N ASP A 600 34.08 17.13 -1.45
CA ASP A 600 34.30 18.06 -0.35
C ASP A 600 33.05 18.20 0.53
N LEU A 601 31.88 18.30 -0.10
CA LEU A 601 30.59 18.37 0.59
C LEU A 601 30.29 17.10 1.37
N ALA A 602 30.42 15.92 0.72
CA ALA A 602 30.19 14.63 1.37
C ALA A 602 31.11 14.42 2.58
N GLN A 603 32.40 14.64 2.41
CA GLN A 603 33.38 14.49 3.49
C GLN A 603 33.24 15.57 4.58
N GLY A 604 32.80 16.77 4.22
CA GLY A 604 32.42 17.81 5.18
C GLY A 604 31.30 17.36 6.11
N ILE A 605 30.19 16.87 5.55
CA ILE A 605 29.04 16.38 6.32
C ILE A 605 29.41 15.12 7.11
N HIS A 606 30.13 14.17 6.51
CA HIS A 606 30.57 12.95 7.19
C HIS A 606 31.47 13.26 8.41
N ARG A 607 32.41 14.21 8.29
CA ARG A 607 33.22 14.68 9.43
C ARG A 607 32.38 15.29 10.54
N LEU A 608 31.32 16.04 10.22
CA LEU A 608 30.39 16.57 11.24
C LEU A 608 29.65 15.43 11.94
N ILE A 609 29.16 14.42 11.21
CA ILE A 609 28.51 13.24 11.78
C ILE A 609 29.44 12.52 12.76
N ARG A 610 30.72 12.34 12.39
CA ARG A 610 31.75 11.74 13.26
C ARG A 610 32.07 12.61 14.48
N GLN A 611 32.31 13.91 14.27
CA GLN A 611 32.64 14.87 15.32
C GLN A 611 31.55 14.93 16.40
N HIS A 612 30.28 14.92 15.98
CA HIS A 612 29.14 14.96 16.89
C HIS A 612 28.66 13.58 17.35
N GLN A 613 29.31 12.48 16.92
CA GLN A 613 28.94 11.11 17.30
C GLN A 613 27.45 10.82 17.12
N LEU A 614 26.87 11.31 16.02
CA LEU A 614 25.41 11.31 15.81
C LEU A 614 24.76 9.92 15.99
N PRO A 615 25.31 8.81 15.45
CA PRO A 615 24.73 7.48 15.64
C PRO A 615 24.66 7.06 17.11
N GLN A 616 25.72 7.32 17.88
CA GLN A 616 25.78 7.00 19.31
C GLN A 616 24.80 7.86 20.12
N LEU A 617 24.75 9.17 19.85
CA LEU A 617 23.79 10.07 20.49
C LEU A 617 22.35 9.64 20.18
N MET A 618 22.06 9.31 18.93
CA MET A 618 20.75 8.82 18.50
C MET A 618 20.37 7.52 19.23
N LEU A 619 21.26 6.52 19.30
CA LEU A 619 21.00 5.29 20.06
C LEU A 619 20.69 5.60 21.52
N SER A 620 21.56 6.36 22.19
CA SER A 620 21.42 6.68 23.62
C SER A 620 20.16 7.49 23.94
N ALA A 621 19.73 8.39 23.04
CA ALA A 621 18.54 9.21 23.22
C ALA A 621 17.25 8.38 23.25
N PHE A 622 17.20 7.27 22.52
CA PHE A 622 16.03 6.39 22.45
C PHE A 622 16.12 5.18 23.39
N ASP A 623 17.26 4.97 24.05
CA ASP A 623 17.44 3.88 25.01
C ASP A 623 16.75 4.12 26.35
N VAL A 624 16.51 5.38 26.70
CA VAL A 624 15.83 5.76 27.93
C VAL A 624 14.46 6.32 27.59
N LEU A 625 13.41 5.71 28.14
CA LEU A 625 12.09 6.31 28.08
C LEU A 625 12.01 7.47 29.08
N PRO A 626 11.50 8.65 28.68
CA PRO A 626 11.21 9.73 29.61
C PRO A 626 10.22 9.30 30.70
N GLU A 627 10.38 9.81 31.92
CA GLU A 627 9.42 9.60 32.99
C GLU A 627 8.09 10.31 32.67
N MET A 628 6.99 9.56 32.68
CA MET A 628 5.63 10.11 32.50
C MET A 628 5.16 10.79 33.79
N LYS A 629 5.09 12.12 33.79
CA LYS A 629 4.58 12.93 34.93
C LYS A 629 3.07 13.06 34.93
N MET A 630 2.46 13.06 33.76
CA MET A 630 1.01 12.99 33.55
C MET A 630 0.70 12.34 32.21
N THR A 631 -0.54 11.88 32.00
CA THR A 631 -0.93 11.29 30.72
C THR A 631 -0.97 12.35 29.60
N PRO A 632 -0.83 11.95 28.31
CA PRO A 632 -1.04 12.84 27.17
C PRO A 632 -2.36 13.60 27.18
N HIS A 633 -3.43 12.94 27.66
CA HIS A 633 -4.72 13.57 27.86
C HIS A 633 -4.65 14.73 28.85
N HIS A 634 -4.07 14.52 30.03
CA HIS A 634 -3.98 15.57 31.05
C HIS A 634 -3.08 16.74 30.65
N ALA A 635 -1.97 16.48 29.95
CA ALA A 635 -1.13 17.55 29.40
C ALA A 635 -1.91 18.39 28.38
N TRP A 636 -2.69 17.73 27.51
CA TRP A 636 -3.55 18.41 26.56
C TRP A 636 -4.65 19.24 27.24
N GLN A 637 -5.26 18.74 28.33
CA GLN A 637 -6.24 19.51 29.12
C GLN A 637 -5.63 20.80 29.71
N ARG A 638 -4.37 20.78 30.14
CA ARG A 638 -3.65 21.98 30.58
C ARG A 638 -3.36 22.94 29.42
N GLN A 639 -2.97 22.40 28.26
CA GLN A 639 -2.73 23.20 27.06
C GLN A 639 -4.00 23.95 26.61
N ILE A 640 -5.18 23.30 26.64
CA ILE A 640 -6.46 23.95 26.30
C ILE A 640 -6.79 25.12 27.24
N LYS A 641 -6.38 25.03 28.51
CA LYS A 641 -6.54 26.12 29.49
C LYS A 641 -5.54 27.26 29.30
N GLY A 642 -4.60 27.14 28.35
CA GLY A 642 -3.53 28.11 28.16
C GLY A 642 -2.41 28.03 29.19
N GLU A 643 -2.30 26.91 29.93
CA GLU A 643 -1.28 26.70 30.97
C GLU A 643 0.05 26.21 30.37
N VAL A 644 0.51 26.85 29.30
CA VAL A 644 1.73 26.49 28.56
C VAL A 644 2.57 27.74 28.27
N GLU A 645 3.88 27.56 28.19
CA GLU A 645 4.81 28.60 27.77
C GLU A 645 5.83 28.04 26.77
N THR A 646 6.34 28.90 25.90
CA THR A 646 7.45 28.54 25.00
C THR A 646 8.77 28.80 25.72
N ILE A 647 9.66 27.81 25.67
CA ILE A 647 10.99 27.88 26.29
C ILE A 647 12.05 27.40 25.31
N GLU A 648 13.26 27.91 25.48
CA GLU A 648 14.42 27.49 24.70
C GLU A 648 14.77 26.01 24.97
N LEU A 649 15.30 25.32 23.95
CA LEU A 649 15.60 23.88 24.00
C LEU A 649 16.53 23.51 25.17
N GLU A 650 17.51 24.36 25.46
CA GLU A 650 18.48 24.19 26.55
C GLU A 650 17.83 24.21 27.94
N ASN A 651 16.62 24.79 28.07
CA ASN A 651 15.91 24.95 29.33
C ASN A 651 14.77 23.93 29.51
N LEU A 652 14.68 22.89 28.66
CA LEU A 652 13.62 21.86 28.74
C LEU A 652 13.74 20.92 29.94
N VAL A 653 14.93 20.76 30.52
CA VAL A 653 15.15 19.78 31.59
C VAL A 653 14.31 20.13 32.83
N GLY A 654 13.52 19.17 33.32
CA GLY A 654 12.63 19.36 34.46
C GLY A 654 11.29 20.03 34.14
N ARG A 655 11.02 20.33 32.87
CA ARG A 655 9.76 20.91 32.39
C ARG A 655 8.84 19.84 31.80
N ILE A 656 7.54 20.17 31.77
CA ILE A 656 6.53 19.31 31.14
C ILE A 656 6.29 19.75 29.69
N SER A 657 6.68 18.92 28.72
CA SER A 657 6.41 19.03 27.30
C SER A 657 4.90 18.98 27.04
N ALA A 658 4.39 20.05 26.43
CA ALA A 658 3.01 20.10 25.95
C ALA A 658 2.83 19.39 24.59
N ASN A 659 3.92 19.16 23.85
CA ASN A 659 3.86 18.61 22.50
C ASN A 659 4.73 17.36 22.34
N MET A 660 4.40 16.57 21.31
CA MET A 660 5.25 15.47 20.87
C MET A 660 6.48 16.05 20.19
N ILE A 661 7.68 15.60 20.58
CA ILE A 661 8.93 15.91 19.89
C ILE A 661 9.33 14.71 19.05
N LEU A 662 9.37 14.89 17.73
CA LEU A 662 9.65 13.84 16.75
C LEU A 662 10.82 14.30 15.86
N PRO A 663 12.07 13.91 16.20
CA PRO A 663 13.24 14.31 15.42
C PRO A 663 13.40 13.48 14.14
N TYR A 664 13.97 14.09 13.10
CA TYR A 664 14.45 13.42 11.89
C TYR A 664 15.96 13.67 11.75
N PRO A 665 16.81 12.62 11.84
CA PRO A 665 16.50 11.21 12.10
C PRO A 665 16.10 10.94 13.58
N PRO A 666 15.49 9.78 13.91
CA PRO A 666 15.12 8.68 13.00
C PRO A 666 13.66 8.73 12.52
N GLY A 667 12.90 9.77 12.84
CA GLY A 667 11.50 9.91 12.45
C GLY A 667 10.50 9.18 13.36
N VAL A 668 10.84 9.02 14.64
CA VAL A 668 10.01 8.33 15.65
C VAL A 668 9.85 9.21 16.90
N PRO A 669 8.70 9.18 17.61
CA PRO A 669 8.49 10.01 18.79
C PRO A 669 9.57 9.81 19.86
N LEU A 670 10.29 10.89 20.19
CA LEU A 670 11.26 10.91 21.28
C LEU A 670 10.55 11.25 22.60
N LEU A 671 9.82 12.37 22.61
CA LEU A 671 9.01 12.82 23.74
C LEU A 671 7.52 12.83 23.35
N MET A 672 6.66 12.41 24.27
CA MET A 672 5.21 12.60 24.18
C MET A 672 4.78 13.76 25.08
N PRO A 673 3.53 14.27 24.93
CA PRO A 673 2.94 15.26 25.83
C PRO A 673 2.72 14.73 27.26
N GLU A 674 3.76 14.35 27.99
CA GLU A 674 3.60 13.54 29.21
C GLU A 674 4.72 13.74 30.25
N ARG A 675 5.90 14.12 29.75
CA ARG A 675 7.05 14.50 30.54
C ARG A 675 6.94 15.95 30.90
#